data_AF-A0A2B4RLN3-F1
#
_entry.id   AF-A0A2B4RLN3-F1
#
_cell.length_a   1.000
_cell.length_b   1.000
_cell.length_c   1.000
_cell.angle_alpha   90.00
_cell.angle_beta   90.00
_cell.angle_gamma   90.00
#
_symmetry.space_group_name_H-M   'P 1'
#
loop_
_entity.id
_entity.type
_entity.pdbx_description
1 polymer ?
#
loop_
_entity_poly.entity_id
_entity_poly.type
_entity_poly.pdbx_seq_one_letter_code
_entity_poly.pdbx_strand_id
1 'polypeptide(L)'
;MHNPRGSNNRLDEARRERNNANRLFDSQNNNRGGYNVGKLYYYEGSILSIEWTNQHSCADPNNHCEMILQYMCGDNVRDGITTQTIPDNPALCQSYDCNNDVRFGMHEDYDYYMDCKYRNRNKGLFTADQKLKRLSATATRQNPGGTRRGYECPEERDYYPYWHPTPWKDIAVLTNDISRCKLYQSESQNVKDRYACVLPKEYLKAKRWRNYRIPNNEEECKAMNATWKRFPSYGLDPPECRESAWSRDNHLGNGMGGYANNYNWTLPNLNHENCVLRIRYNISTGDYDGWNSSVNSSVNGIKLDVGEKYGMNKTVAAQRGYVYKQKPEVKLFPSFDLKLRLAINTNQHGRVFQDRSHTFAVRPRPSDLEGVHIHNLNVRGKRGNIVQVYPGVEYDFFPNSMFVKDGDYIHFQWTGSNTKPNNNDGQGKAGTDRSNVVLLKENEWGRNYPPHLDSTTFLGLDKNSLHNLAVLDNKALSELQPISVELMSAEDGDKMIKEKGGRMGVGSGYASAFVIVNPHSLETNKKFKIGMKIDPSAASKVQFYRSSDDMDLNTWYKVDSTNSDDFATVETDKGGIYVARTVPDKAAIAGIVITCLVIVIAIGGSVFYFRRHPDKWQNLKKSDEDGTMLFFTCGFVLLTTAVAEVNSKGVKSVAEKVLLTAFSYITSNSAPPPGTETPVRGKVMMTQPPLGLGPTTMHIHIKGLPPNTVHGFHIHEYGDTLSDGCQSTGSHYNPLHMTHGAPQDKIRHLGDLGNVVADKEGVINAVLVDPRVPLFGPFSVVGRAFVIHEKIDDFGQGTGPLQVESLKTGNAGDRLGCGIIRLAPVKIGQQDPDVGTS
;
A
#
# COMPACT_ATOMS: atom_id res chain seq x y z
N MET A 1 4.27 -16.40 -3.04
CA MET A 1 3.92 -15.20 -2.27
C MET A 1 4.63 -15.27 -0.93
N HIS A 2 5.67 -14.46 -0.78
CA HIS A 2 6.48 -14.34 0.43
C HIS A 2 6.09 -13.10 1.23
N ASN A 3 5.66 -12.03 0.55
CA ASN A 3 5.07 -10.85 1.17
C ASN A 3 3.74 -10.44 0.48
N PRO A 4 2.68 -10.13 1.25
CA PRO A 4 2.48 -10.57 2.64
C PRO A 4 2.57 -12.10 2.73
N ARG A 5 2.85 -12.64 3.92
CA ARG A 5 3.13 -14.08 4.10
C ARG A 5 1.93 -14.92 3.66
N GLY A 6 2.01 -15.57 2.50
CA GLY A 6 0.93 -16.42 2.03
C GLY A 6 0.59 -17.52 3.04
N SER A 7 -0.66 -17.59 3.49
CA SER A 7 -1.15 -18.63 4.40
C SER A 7 -1.41 -19.95 3.65
N ASN A 8 -1.67 -19.87 2.35
CA ASN A 8 -1.69 -20.97 1.37
C ASN A 8 -2.14 -22.36 1.86
N ASN A 9 -3.36 -22.47 2.40
CA ASN A 9 -3.90 -23.67 3.03
C ASN A 9 -3.18 -24.11 4.33
N ARG A 10 -2.00 -23.59 4.64
CA ARG A 10 -1.15 -23.95 5.78
C ARG A 10 -1.47 -23.09 6.99
N LEU A 11 -2.50 -23.49 7.71
CA LEU A 11 -2.78 -22.97 9.05
C LEU A 11 -1.96 -23.75 10.08
N ASP A 12 -1.07 -23.06 10.80
CA ASP A 12 -0.36 -23.56 12.00
C ASP A 12 0.32 -24.94 11.82
N GLU A 13 1.12 -25.09 10.75
CA GLU A 13 1.80 -26.36 10.49
C GLU A 13 3.18 -26.47 11.16
N ALA A 14 3.36 -27.56 11.90
CA ALA A 14 4.60 -27.85 12.62
C ALA A 14 5.75 -28.25 11.71
N ARG A 15 5.45 -29.03 10.68
CA ARG A 15 6.48 -29.63 9.82
C ARG A 15 6.67 -28.81 8.56
N ARG A 16 7.83 -29.00 7.94
CA ARG A 16 8.11 -28.51 6.59
C ARG A 16 7.01 -28.96 5.63
N GLU A 17 6.71 -30.26 5.64
CA GLU A 17 5.74 -30.87 4.73
C GLU A 17 4.33 -30.30 4.92
N ARG A 18 3.64 -30.10 3.81
CA ARG A 18 2.25 -29.64 3.77
C ARG A 18 1.32 -30.78 4.18
N ASN A 19 0.71 -30.69 5.36
CA ASN A 19 -0.18 -31.71 5.93
C ASN A 19 -1.66 -31.46 5.61
N ASN A 20 -2.07 -30.21 5.38
CA ASN A 20 -3.45 -29.79 5.15
C ASN A 20 -3.68 -29.23 3.75
N ALA A 21 -3.04 -29.88 2.77
CA ALA A 21 -3.10 -29.48 1.38
C ALA A 21 -4.55 -29.24 0.93
N ASN A 22 -4.77 -28.05 0.37
CA ASN A 22 -5.96 -27.74 -0.41
C ASN A 22 -7.27 -27.56 0.37
N ARG A 23 -7.19 -27.06 1.61
CA ARG A 23 -8.36 -26.75 2.45
C ARG A 23 -9.20 -25.55 1.97
N LEU A 24 -8.59 -24.60 1.26
CA LEU A 24 -9.17 -23.37 0.71
C LEU A 24 -9.14 -23.36 -0.83
N PHE A 25 -7.95 -23.57 -1.43
CA PHE A 25 -7.72 -23.52 -2.90
C PHE A 25 -6.84 -24.67 -3.38
N ASP A 26 -6.86 -24.97 -4.68
CA ASP A 26 -5.81 -25.76 -5.30
C ASP A 26 -4.48 -24.99 -5.38
N SER A 27 -3.69 -25.12 -4.32
CA SER A 27 -2.43 -24.40 -4.27
C SER A 27 -1.28 -25.07 -5.01
N GLN A 28 -1.42 -26.33 -5.46
CA GLN A 28 -0.37 -27.16 -6.10
C GLN A 28 1.05 -26.88 -5.55
N ASN A 29 1.16 -26.64 -4.23
CA ASN A 29 2.36 -26.07 -3.62
C ASN A 29 3.51 -27.08 -3.65
N ASN A 30 4.75 -26.58 -3.69
CA ASN A 30 5.86 -27.38 -3.18
C ASN A 30 5.62 -27.56 -1.67
N ASN A 31 6.09 -28.66 -1.09
CA ASN A 31 5.85 -28.97 0.32
C ASN A 31 6.56 -27.99 1.30
N ARG A 32 6.90 -26.75 0.91
CA ARG A 32 7.91 -25.93 1.61
C ARG A 32 7.60 -24.42 1.71
N GLY A 33 6.52 -23.92 1.09
CA GLY A 33 6.17 -22.49 1.12
C GLY A 33 5.02 -22.13 2.08
N GLY A 34 5.07 -20.91 2.66
CA GLY A 34 3.99 -20.22 3.39
C GLY A 34 3.80 -20.64 4.85
N TYR A 35 3.87 -19.69 5.78
CA TYR A 35 3.55 -19.86 7.20
C TYR A 35 2.85 -18.59 7.67
N ASN A 36 1.62 -18.68 8.14
CA ASN A 36 0.99 -17.54 8.79
C ASN A 36 0.16 -17.99 9.99
N VAL A 37 0.46 -17.42 11.15
CA VAL A 37 -0.45 -17.34 12.28
C VAL A 37 -0.53 -15.88 12.70
N GLY A 38 -1.76 -15.34 12.69
CA GLY A 38 -2.06 -13.95 13.03
C GLY A 38 -2.79 -13.22 11.91
N LYS A 39 -3.31 -12.04 12.25
CA LYS A 39 -4.09 -11.18 11.35
C LYS A 39 -3.34 -9.86 11.19
N LEU A 40 -2.91 -9.54 9.97
CA LEU A 40 -2.34 -8.24 9.65
C LEU A 40 -3.44 -7.23 9.36
N TYR A 41 -3.16 -5.96 9.58
CA TYR A 41 -4.02 -4.88 9.10
C TYR A 41 -3.18 -3.83 8.37
N TYR A 42 -3.81 -3.15 7.43
CA TYR A 42 -3.21 -2.07 6.66
C TYR A 42 -4.13 -0.86 6.63
N TYR A 43 -3.56 0.33 6.47
CA TYR A 43 -4.35 1.55 6.31
C TYR A 43 -4.73 1.77 4.85
N GLU A 44 -5.90 2.37 4.64
CA GLU A 44 -6.33 2.81 3.31
C GLU A 44 -5.29 3.76 2.68
N GLY A 45 -5.06 3.57 1.38
CA GLY A 45 -4.06 4.32 0.61
C GLY A 45 -2.61 4.04 0.99
N SER A 46 -2.33 3.10 1.90
CA SER A 46 -0.95 2.66 2.18
C SER A 46 -0.44 1.74 1.06
N ILE A 47 0.89 1.67 0.91
CA ILE A 47 1.56 0.91 -0.15
C ILE A 47 1.98 -0.45 0.43
N LEU A 48 1.42 -1.54 -0.09
CA LEU A 48 1.77 -2.91 0.24
C LEU A 48 2.63 -3.52 -0.87
N SER A 49 3.91 -3.76 -0.59
CA SER A 49 4.82 -4.43 -1.52
C SER A 49 4.59 -5.94 -1.55
N ILE A 50 3.97 -6.45 -2.60
CA ILE A 50 3.71 -7.88 -2.79
C ILE A 50 4.93 -8.53 -3.41
N GLU A 51 5.42 -9.64 -2.86
CA GLU A 51 6.59 -10.37 -3.37
C GLU A 51 6.28 -11.85 -3.56
N TRP A 52 6.80 -12.44 -4.64
CA TRP A 52 6.64 -13.85 -4.91
C TRP A 52 7.86 -14.47 -5.60
N THR A 53 7.91 -15.79 -5.52
CA THR A 53 8.77 -16.64 -6.33
C THR A 53 7.89 -17.52 -7.20
N ASN A 54 8.40 -17.88 -8.37
CA ASN A 54 7.75 -18.74 -9.34
C ASN A 54 8.76 -19.77 -9.86
N GLN A 55 8.34 -21.00 -10.11
CA GLN A 55 9.30 -22.04 -10.51
C GLN A 55 9.74 -21.87 -11.96
N HIS A 56 8.83 -21.53 -12.87
CA HIS A 56 9.13 -21.37 -14.28
C HIS A 56 9.26 -19.89 -14.60
N SER A 57 10.02 -19.58 -15.64
CA SER A 57 10.34 -18.23 -16.04
C SER A 57 9.11 -17.43 -16.47
N CYS A 58 9.27 -16.12 -16.45
CA CYS A 58 8.37 -15.12 -16.99
C CYS A 58 9.25 -14.16 -17.80
N ALA A 59 8.66 -13.52 -18.81
CA ALA A 59 9.36 -12.83 -19.89
C ALA A 59 10.46 -13.68 -20.56
N ASP A 60 10.17 -14.97 -20.76
CA ASP A 60 11.02 -15.92 -21.49
C ASP A 60 10.30 -16.38 -22.78
N PRO A 61 10.99 -16.49 -23.91
CA PRO A 61 10.36 -16.86 -25.19
C PRO A 61 9.77 -18.28 -25.21
N ASN A 62 10.16 -19.17 -24.29
CA ASN A 62 9.69 -20.55 -24.27
C ASN A 62 8.33 -20.72 -23.57
N ASN A 63 7.83 -19.69 -22.88
CA ASN A 63 6.57 -19.76 -22.17
C ASN A 63 5.75 -18.47 -22.24
N HIS A 64 4.45 -18.63 -21.99
CA HIS A 64 3.55 -17.54 -21.69
C HIS A 64 3.28 -17.57 -20.20
N CYS A 65 3.81 -16.61 -19.46
CA CYS A 65 3.57 -16.42 -18.05
C CYS A 65 2.63 -15.23 -17.83
N GLU A 66 1.58 -15.44 -17.04
CA GLU A 66 0.75 -14.39 -16.48
C GLU A 66 0.68 -14.49 -14.95
N MET A 67 1.00 -13.39 -14.27
CA MET A 67 0.75 -13.21 -12.84
C MET A 67 -0.49 -12.33 -12.67
N ILE A 68 -1.54 -12.88 -12.07
CA ILE A 68 -2.79 -12.15 -11.83
C ILE A 68 -2.93 -11.87 -10.33
N LEU A 69 -2.94 -10.59 -9.97
CA LEU A 69 -3.13 -10.12 -8.60
C LEU A 69 -4.58 -9.69 -8.41
N GLN A 70 -5.22 -10.23 -7.37
CA GLN A 70 -6.63 -9.97 -7.06
C GLN A 70 -6.83 -9.84 -5.56
N TYR A 71 -7.92 -9.21 -5.17
CA TYR A 71 -8.36 -9.20 -3.78
C TYR A 71 -9.87 -9.34 -3.67
N MET A 72 -10.33 -9.69 -2.49
CA MET A 72 -11.73 -9.55 -2.11
C MET A 72 -11.85 -9.27 -0.62
N CYS A 73 -12.98 -8.69 -0.24
CA CYS A 73 -13.36 -8.47 1.15
C CYS A 73 -14.81 -8.93 1.33
N GLY A 74 -15.11 -9.50 2.48
CA GLY A 74 -16.45 -9.90 2.87
C GLY A 74 -16.44 -10.49 4.27
N ASP A 75 -17.54 -10.33 5.02
CA ASP A 75 -17.65 -10.71 6.44
C ASP A 75 -17.21 -12.16 6.71
N ASN A 76 -17.40 -12.99 5.71
CA ASN A 76 -17.14 -14.41 5.72
C ASN A 76 -15.69 -14.82 5.40
N VAL A 77 -14.85 -13.91 4.89
CA VAL A 77 -13.47 -14.21 4.50
C VAL A 77 -12.60 -14.48 5.72
N ARG A 78 -11.95 -15.65 5.76
CA ARG A 78 -11.14 -16.08 6.91
C ARG A 78 -10.22 -17.24 6.58
N ASP A 79 -9.10 -17.30 7.29
CA ASP A 79 -8.26 -18.50 7.35
C ASP A 79 -8.86 -19.57 8.28
N GLY A 80 -9.79 -19.27 9.20
CA GLY A 80 -10.34 -20.27 10.12
C GLY A 80 -9.31 -20.83 11.12
N ILE A 81 -9.74 -21.78 11.97
CA ILE A 81 -8.92 -22.34 13.07
C ILE A 81 -8.62 -23.84 12.92
N THR A 82 -9.23 -24.53 11.95
CA THR A 82 -8.94 -25.95 11.66
C THR A 82 -8.21 -26.14 10.34
N THR A 83 -7.45 -27.24 10.28
CA THR A 83 -6.75 -27.71 9.09
C THR A 83 -7.64 -28.53 8.15
N GLN A 84 -8.85 -28.88 8.57
CA GLN A 84 -9.81 -29.60 7.75
C GLN A 84 -10.41 -28.70 6.66
N THR A 85 -10.76 -29.32 5.52
CA THR A 85 -11.53 -28.63 4.47
C THR A 85 -12.96 -28.46 4.94
N ILE A 86 -13.52 -27.26 4.75
CA ILE A 86 -14.94 -26.97 5.06
C ILE A 86 -15.87 -28.03 4.43
N PRO A 87 -16.90 -28.55 5.11
CA PRO A 87 -17.79 -29.58 4.55
C PRO A 87 -18.63 -29.08 3.35
N ASP A 88 -19.06 -29.96 2.45
CA ASP A 88 -20.02 -29.58 1.39
C ASP A 88 -21.48 -29.81 1.81
N ASN A 89 -21.69 -30.66 2.81
CA ASN A 89 -22.96 -30.94 3.43
C ASN A 89 -23.13 -30.05 4.66
N PRO A 90 -24.09 -29.10 4.65
CA PRO A 90 -24.32 -28.20 5.77
C PRO A 90 -24.61 -28.92 7.10
N ALA A 91 -25.12 -30.15 7.07
CA ALA A 91 -25.35 -30.95 8.28
C ALA A 91 -24.06 -31.32 9.05
N LEU A 92 -22.88 -31.13 8.46
CA LEU A 92 -21.59 -31.32 9.12
C LEU A 92 -20.99 -30.01 9.66
N CYS A 93 -21.67 -28.89 9.44
CA CYS A 93 -21.30 -27.56 9.93
C CYS A 93 -22.10 -27.23 11.20
N GLN A 94 -21.54 -26.36 12.04
CA GLN A 94 -22.24 -25.86 13.23
C GLN A 94 -23.55 -25.18 12.82
N SER A 95 -24.61 -25.44 13.59
CA SER A 95 -25.95 -24.89 13.34
C SER A 95 -26.48 -25.13 11.93
N TYR A 96 -26.00 -26.16 11.22
CA TYR A 96 -26.35 -26.47 9.84
C TYR A 96 -25.97 -25.38 8.83
N ASP A 97 -25.01 -24.52 9.17
CA ASP A 97 -24.62 -23.36 8.38
C ASP A 97 -23.09 -23.25 8.27
N CYS A 98 -22.57 -23.58 7.09
CA CYS A 98 -21.14 -23.52 6.83
C CYS A 98 -20.62 -22.08 6.67
N ASN A 99 -21.48 -21.13 6.29
CA ASN A 99 -21.05 -19.74 6.15
C ASN A 99 -20.71 -19.13 7.51
N ASN A 100 -21.41 -19.54 8.57
CA ASN A 100 -21.20 -19.07 9.94
C ASN A 100 -20.28 -19.98 10.78
N ASP A 101 -19.90 -21.16 10.29
CA ASP A 101 -18.93 -22.03 10.97
C ASP A 101 -17.50 -21.51 10.80
N VAL A 102 -17.08 -20.64 11.73
CA VAL A 102 -15.76 -19.99 11.74
C VAL A 102 -14.60 -20.96 12.00
N ARG A 103 -14.89 -22.23 12.33
CA ARG A 103 -13.83 -23.22 12.49
C ARG A 103 -13.06 -23.41 11.20
N PHE A 104 -13.75 -23.42 10.08
CA PHE A 104 -13.15 -23.66 8.78
C PHE A 104 -12.71 -22.37 8.10
N GLY A 105 -11.61 -22.47 7.33
CA GLY A 105 -11.24 -21.40 6.43
C GLY A 105 -12.24 -21.28 5.29
N MET A 106 -12.53 -20.05 4.88
CA MET A 106 -13.48 -19.75 3.83
C MET A 106 -13.09 -18.43 3.18
N HIS A 107 -12.90 -18.46 1.86
CA HIS A 107 -12.62 -17.26 1.08
C HIS A 107 -13.87 -16.94 0.27
N GLU A 108 -14.28 -17.89 -0.57
CA GLU A 108 -15.56 -17.86 -1.27
C GLU A 108 -16.63 -18.51 -0.38
N ASP A 109 -17.83 -17.94 -0.35
CA ASP A 109 -18.92 -18.47 0.47
C ASP A 109 -19.58 -19.71 -0.15
N TYR A 110 -20.42 -20.37 0.64
CA TYR A 110 -21.14 -21.58 0.24
C TYR A 110 -22.01 -21.36 -1.00
N ASP A 111 -22.70 -20.23 -1.10
CA ASP A 111 -23.68 -19.98 -2.15
C ASP A 111 -22.97 -19.78 -3.50
N TYR A 112 -21.88 -19.00 -3.51
CA TYR A 112 -21.03 -18.84 -4.68
C TYR A 112 -20.46 -20.18 -5.17
N TYR A 113 -19.98 -21.02 -4.25
CA TYR A 113 -19.48 -22.35 -4.60
C TYR A 113 -20.58 -23.26 -5.13
N MET A 114 -21.76 -23.24 -4.52
CA MET A 114 -22.89 -24.07 -4.96
C MET A 114 -23.35 -23.67 -6.36
N ASP A 115 -23.42 -22.37 -6.64
CA ASP A 115 -23.67 -21.87 -8.00
C ASP A 115 -22.62 -22.40 -8.97
N CYS A 116 -21.33 -22.34 -8.64
CA CYS A 116 -20.27 -22.93 -9.46
C CYS A 116 -20.40 -24.46 -9.62
N LYS A 117 -20.78 -25.19 -8.56
CA LYS A 117 -20.93 -26.65 -8.55
C LYS A 117 -22.04 -27.13 -9.49
N TYR A 118 -23.13 -26.36 -9.61
CA TYR A 118 -24.27 -26.73 -10.46
C TYR A 118 -24.31 -25.99 -11.79
N ARG A 119 -23.58 -24.89 -11.97
CA ARG A 119 -23.48 -24.18 -13.24
C ARG A 119 -22.84 -25.04 -14.33
N ASN A 120 -23.44 -25.04 -15.51
CA ASN A 120 -22.85 -25.58 -16.72
C ASN A 120 -21.54 -24.83 -17.01
N ARG A 121 -20.44 -25.57 -17.16
CA ARG A 121 -19.15 -24.96 -17.51
C ARG A 121 -19.25 -24.26 -18.85
N ASN A 122 -18.45 -23.22 -19.02
CA ASN A 122 -18.16 -22.64 -20.31
C ASN A 122 -17.45 -23.69 -21.17
N LYS A 123 -18.11 -24.10 -22.25
CA LYS A 123 -17.57 -25.11 -23.17
C LYS A 123 -16.46 -24.51 -24.06
N GLY A 124 -16.39 -23.18 -24.17
CA GLY A 124 -15.36 -22.42 -24.87
C GLY A 124 -13.95 -22.50 -24.25
N LEU A 125 -13.81 -23.07 -23.05
CA LEU A 125 -12.51 -23.29 -22.43
C LEU A 125 -11.69 -24.34 -23.17
N PHE A 126 -10.42 -24.01 -23.47
CA PHE A 126 -9.50 -24.94 -24.10
C PHE A 126 -9.19 -26.12 -23.17
N THR A 127 -9.61 -27.32 -23.56
CA THR A 127 -9.38 -28.56 -22.80
C THR A 127 -8.22 -29.38 -23.36
N ALA A 128 -7.58 -28.95 -24.45
CA ALA A 128 -6.69 -29.80 -25.25
C ALA A 128 -7.37 -31.15 -25.58
N ASP A 129 -6.72 -32.27 -25.24
CA ASP A 129 -7.24 -33.64 -25.32
C ASP A 129 -7.71 -34.19 -23.96
N GLN A 130 -7.82 -33.35 -22.93
CA GLN A 130 -8.24 -33.77 -21.60
C GLN A 130 -9.73 -34.13 -21.56
N LYS A 131 -10.04 -35.34 -21.07
CA LYS A 131 -11.42 -35.80 -20.88
C LYS A 131 -11.98 -35.30 -19.55
N LEU A 132 -12.88 -34.34 -19.61
CA LEU A 132 -13.59 -33.82 -18.44
C LEU A 132 -14.66 -34.81 -17.97
N LYS A 133 -14.70 -35.11 -16.68
CA LYS A 133 -15.62 -36.10 -16.09
C LYS A 133 -16.97 -35.51 -15.70
N ARG A 134 -17.15 -34.19 -15.80
CA ARG A 134 -18.39 -33.48 -15.46
C ARG A 134 -18.64 -32.33 -16.44
N LEU A 135 -19.89 -31.91 -16.51
CA LEU A 135 -20.34 -30.74 -17.28
C LEU A 135 -20.42 -29.46 -16.45
N SER A 136 -20.19 -29.56 -15.13
CA SER A 136 -20.23 -28.41 -14.22
C SER A 136 -18.97 -27.55 -14.29
N ALA A 137 -19.06 -26.27 -13.91
CA ALA A 137 -17.94 -25.33 -13.82
C ALA A 137 -16.86 -25.74 -12.78
N THR A 138 -17.12 -26.78 -12.00
CA THR A 138 -16.07 -27.43 -11.18
C THR A 138 -15.09 -28.27 -11.98
N ALA A 139 -15.47 -28.76 -13.17
CA ALA A 139 -14.60 -29.56 -14.03
C ALA A 139 -13.93 -28.71 -15.11
N THR A 140 -12.69 -28.32 -14.83
CA THR A 140 -11.79 -27.64 -15.77
C THR A 140 -10.74 -28.62 -16.28
N ARG A 141 -9.89 -28.17 -17.21
CA ARG A 141 -8.80 -28.98 -17.73
C ARG A 141 -7.81 -29.42 -16.62
N GLN A 142 -7.58 -28.56 -15.64
CA GLN A 142 -6.65 -28.72 -14.51
C GLN A 142 -7.32 -29.51 -13.38
N ASN A 143 -8.65 -29.45 -13.30
CA ASN A 143 -9.46 -30.20 -12.36
C ASN A 143 -10.53 -31.06 -13.06
N PRO A 144 -10.14 -32.03 -13.92
CA PRO A 144 -11.08 -32.74 -14.80
C PRO A 144 -12.11 -33.58 -14.02
N GLY A 145 -11.80 -33.93 -12.77
CA GLY A 145 -12.70 -34.65 -11.87
C GLY A 145 -13.64 -33.76 -11.06
N GLY A 146 -13.47 -32.44 -11.07
CA GLY A 146 -14.18 -31.53 -10.19
C GLY A 146 -13.89 -31.76 -8.71
N THR A 147 -12.63 -32.05 -8.38
CA THR A 147 -12.16 -32.22 -7.00
C THR A 147 -12.32 -30.90 -6.25
N ARG A 148 -12.96 -30.95 -5.09
CA ARG A 148 -13.26 -29.76 -4.29
C ARG A 148 -12.09 -29.39 -3.39
N ARG A 149 -11.71 -28.11 -3.42
CA ARG A 149 -10.74 -27.48 -2.51
C ARG A 149 -11.44 -26.28 -1.88
N GLY A 150 -11.72 -26.34 -0.58
CA GLY A 150 -12.59 -25.35 0.07
C GLY A 150 -13.92 -25.14 -0.67
N TYR A 151 -14.27 -23.86 -0.85
CA TYR A 151 -15.38 -23.38 -1.66
C TYR A 151 -14.91 -22.65 -2.93
N GLU A 152 -13.67 -22.89 -3.35
CA GLU A 152 -13.14 -22.36 -4.61
C GLU A 152 -13.98 -22.80 -5.82
N CYS A 153 -14.25 -21.89 -6.75
CA CYS A 153 -14.74 -22.18 -8.09
C CYS A 153 -13.56 -22.42 -9.08
N PRO A 154 -13.29 -23.67 -9.51
CA PRO A 154 -12.14 -23.97 -10.37
C PRO A 154 -12.16 -23.25 -11.73
N GLU A 155 -13.34 -23.05 -12.32
CA GLU A 155 -13.47 -22.31 -13.58
C GLU A 155 -13.07 -20.84 -13.43
N GLU A 156 -13.39 -20.20 -12.30
CA GLU A 156 -12.96 -18.83 -12.00
C GLU A 156 -11.44 -18.75 -11.89
N ARG A 157 -10.82 -19.72 -11.20
CA ARG A 157 -9.36 -19.79 -11.11
C ARG A 157 -8.74 -19.94 -12.48
N ASP A 158 -9.16 -20.95 -13.23
CA ASP A 158 -8.48 -21.43 -14.44
C ASP A 158 -8.78 -20.57 -15.67
N TYR A 159 -9.78 -19.68 -15.63
CA TYR A 159 -10.16 -18.82 -16.75
C TYR A 159 -10.12 -17.34 -16.39
N TYR A 160 -9.22 -16.61 -17.06
CA TYR A 160 -9.06 -15.18 -16.90
C TYR A 160 -8.93 -14.47 -18.26
N PRO A 161 -9.54 -13.29 -18.48
CA PRO A 161 -10.55 -12.64 -17.66
C PRO A 161 -11.80 -13.49 -17.47
N TYR A 162 -12.36 -13.50 -16.27
CA TYR A 162 -13.46 -14.40 -15.95
C TYR A 162 -14.80 -13.89 -16.53
N TRP A 163 -15.51 -14.76 -17.26
CA TRP A 163 -16.71 -14.39 -18.03
C TRP A 163 -18.00 -14.32 -17.20
N HIS A 164 -18.01 -14.90 -15.99
CA HIS A 164 -19.16 -14.96 -15.09
C HIS A 164 -18.95 -13.99 -13.92
N PRO A 165 -20.00 -13.56 -13.18
CA PRO A 165 -19.81 -12.85 -11.92
C PRO A 165 -18.84 -13.58 -10.97
N THR A 166 -17.91 -12.83 -10.39
CA THR A 166 -16.94 -13.25 -9.37
C THR A 166 -17.01 -12.33 -8.14
N PRO A 167 -16.52 -12.73 -6.95
CA PRO A 167 -16.26 -11.81 -5.83
C PRO A 167 -14.86 -11.16 -5.91
N TRP A 168 -13.98 -11.67 -6.77
CA TRP A 168 -12.60 -11.21 -6.91
C TRP A 168 -12.51 -9.93 -7.74
N LYS A 169 -11.81 -8.94 -7.20
CA LYS A 169 -11.48 -7.66 -7.84
C LYS A 169 -10.05 -7.74 -8.35
N ASP A 170 -9.82 -7.28 -9.58
CA ASP A 170 -8.50 -7.36 -10.20
C ASP A 170 -7.65 -6.15 -9.80
N ILE A 171 -6.40 -6.40 -9.39
CA ILE A 171 -5.40 -5.36 -9.06
C ILE A 171 -4.53 -5.11 -10.28
N ALA A 172 -3.82 -6.15 -10.71
CA ALA A 172 -2.86 -6.06 -11.80
C ALA A 172 -2.67 -7.41 -12.50
N VAL A 173 -2.32 -7.33 -13.78
CA VAL A 173 -1.97 -8.45 -14.65
C VAL A 173 -0.58 -8.20 -15.21
N LEU A 174 0.38 -9.00 -14.77
CA LEU A 174 1.73 -8.99 -15.32
C LEU A 174 1.81 -10.09 -16.36
N THR A 175 2.08 -9.75 -17.62
CA THR A 175 1.99 -10.68 -18.74
C THR A 175 3.24 -10.64 -19.61
N ASN A 176 3.62 -11.77 -20.21
CA ASN A 176 4.67 -11.80 -21.25
C ASN A 176 4.20 -11.17 -22.57
N ASP A 177 2.89 -10.97 -22.75
CA ASP A 177 2.31 -10.43 -23.99
C ASP A 177 1.47 -9.19 -23.68
N ILE A 178 2.13 -8.03 -23.77
CA ILE A 178 1.51 -6.73 -23.51
C ILE A 178 0.43 -6.36 -24.53
N SER A 179 0.40 -6.98 -25.72
CA SER A 179 -0.65 -6.72 -26.70
C SER A 179 -2.04 -7.10 -26.17
N ARG A 180 -2.07 -7.98 -25.16
CA ARG A 180 -3.28 -8.46 -24.48
C ARG A 180 -3.74 -7.57 -23.35
N CYS A 181 -2.97 -6.54 -22.98
CA CYS A 181 -3.36 -5.63 -21.89
C CYS A 181 -4.72 -4.99 -22.12
N LYS A 182 -5.03 -4.59 -23.36
CA LYS A 182 -6.35 -4.05 -23.70
C LYS A 182 -7.48 -5.02 -23.39
N LEU A 183 -7.28 -6.31 -23.68
CA LEU A 183 -8.25 -7.36 -23.37
C LEU A 183 -8.45 -7.50 -21.86
N TYR A 184 -7.36 -7.62 -21.08
CA TYR A 184 -7.48 -7.77 -19.63
C TYR A 184 -8.18 -6.58 -18.97
N GLN A 185 -7.84 -5.36 -19.43
CA GLN A 185 -8.43 -4.13 -18.92
C GLN A 185 -9.91 -4.02 -19.28
N SER A 186 -10.30 -4.29 -20.52
CA SER A 186 -11.69 -4.15 -20.97
C SER A 186 -12.59 -5.28 -20.50
N GLU A 187 -12.04 -6.48 -20.31
CA GLU A 187 -12.81 -7.66 -19.91
C GLU A 187 -12.76 -7.92 -18.42
N SER A 188 -12.13 -7.09 -17.57
CA SER A 188 -12.24 -7.23 -16.11
C SER A 188 -13.64 -6.88 -15.60
N GLN A 189 -14.11 -7.56 -14.54
CA GLN A 189 -15.37 -7.17 -13.87
C GLN A 189 -15.25 -5.82 -13.12
N ASN A 190 -14.03 -5.31 -12.93
CA ASN A 190 -13.83 -3.94 -12.43
C ASN A 190 -14.63 -2.92 -13.25
N VAL A 191 -14.61 -3.05 -14.59
CA VAL A 191 -15.20 -2.09 -15.54
C VAL A 191 -16.35 -2.66 -16.37
N LYS A 192 -16.43 -3.99 -16.54
CA LYS A 192 -17.42 -4.63 -17.42
C LYS A 192 -18.45 -5.43 -16.63
N ASP A 193 -19.71 -5.22 -16.94
CA ASP A 193 -20.81 -5.98 -16.35
C ASP A 193 -20.70 -7.49 -16.61
N ARG A 194 -21.40 -8.25 -15.78
CA ARG A 194 -21.52 -9.69 -15.91
C ARG A 194 -22.97 -10.12 -15.88
N TYR A 195 -23.23 -11.30 -16.42
CA TYR A 195 -24.57 -11.86 -16.50
C TYR A 195 -24.55 -13.31 -16.07
N ALA A 196 -25.59 -13.73 -15.37
CA ALA A 196 -25.75 -15.11 -14.94
C ALA A 196 -27.22 -15.49 -14.81
N CYS A 197 -27.49 -16.78 -14.93
CA CYS A 197 -28.81 -17.33 -14.69
C CYS A 197 -29.04 -17.48 -13.18
N VAL A 198 -30.08 -16.83 -12.66
CA VAL A 198 -30.51 -16.93 -11.26
C VAL A 198 -31.80 -17.73 -11.20
N LEU A 199 -31.74 -18.88 -10.54
CA LEU A 199 -32.87 -19.78 -10.39
C LEU A 199 -33.82 -19.31 -9.28
N PRO A 200 -35.16 -19.41 -9.46
CA PRO A 200 -36.11 -19.09 -8.40
C PRO A 200 -36.05 -20.13 -7.27
N LYS A 201 -36.31 -19.70 -6.03
CA LYS A 201 -36.27 -20.58 -4.84
C LYS A 201 -37.18 -21.80 -4.96
N GLU A 202 -38.34 -21.65 -5.61
CA GLU A 202 -39.29 -22.74 -5.91
C GLU A 202 -38.66 -23.84 -6.77
N TYR A 203 -37.86 -23.45 -7.78
CA TYR A 203 -37.18 -24.39 -8.67
C TYR A 203 -36.16 -25.25 -7.91
N LEU A 204 -35.43 -24.64 -6.96
CA LEU A 204 -34.47 -25.34 -6.10
C LEU A 204 -35.15 -26.36 -5.17
N LYS A 205 -36.36 -26.05 -4.67
CA LYS A 205 -37.15 -26.95 -3.82
C LYS A 205 -37.74 -28.13 -4.62
N ALA A 206 -38.24 -27.87 -5.83
CA ALA A 206 -38.99 -28.86 -6.61
C ALA A 206 -38.13 -29.99 -7.22
N LYS A 207 -36.86 -29.73 -7.55
CA LYS A 207 -36.06 -30.64 -8.40
C LYS A 207 -35.07 -31.57 -7.69
N ARG A 208 -34.95 -31.54 -6.35
CA ARG A 208 -33.88 -32.21 -5.56
C ARG A 208 -32.47 -31.80 -6.02
N TRP A 209 -31.61 -31.43 -5.07
CA TRP A 209 -30.33 -30.75 -5.35
C TRP A 209 -29.32 -31.50 -6.25
N ARG A 210 -29.45 -32.82 -6.44
CA ARG A 210 -28.48 -33.63 -7.21
C ARG A 210 -28.68 -33.61 -8.73
N ASN A 211 -29.84 -33.15 -9.21
CA ASN A 211 -30.24 -33.33 -10.62
C ASN A 211 -30.40 -32.03 -11.42
N TYR A 212 -30.11 -30.86 -10.84
CA TYR A 212 -30.23 -29.59 -11.57
C TYR A 212 -28.88 -29.09 -12.09
N ARG A 213 -28.95 -28.34 -13.20
CA ARG A 213 -27.84 -27.60 -13.79
C ARG A 213 -28.28 -26.16 -14.02
N ILE A 214 -27.45 -25.21 -13.63
CA ILE A 214 -27.70 -23.78 -13.89
C ILE A 214 -27.16 -23.49 -15.29
N PRO A 215 -28.00 -23.04 -16.24
CA PRO A 215 -27.53 -22.65 -17.56
C PRO A 215 -26.53 -21.50 -17.51
N ASN A 216 -25.63 -21.46 -18.50
CA ASN A 216 -24.64 -20.40 -18.65
C ASN A 216 -24.94 -19.46 -19.83
N ASN A 217 -26.11 -19.58 -20.44
CA ASN A 217 -26.58 -18.70 -21.49
C ASN A 217 -28.02 -18.26 -21.21
N GLU A 218 -28.38 -17.11 -21.78
CA GLU A 218 -29.67 -16.45 -21.56
C GLU A 218 -30.85 -17.27 -22.08
N GLU A 219 -30.68 -17.91 -23.24
CA GLU A 219 -31.73 -18.69 -23.91
C GLU A 219 -32.19 -19.87 -23.03
N GLU A 220 -31.24 -20.74 -22.62
CA GLU A 220 -31.52 -21.86 -21.73
C GLU A 220 -32.02 -21.37 -20.36
N CYS A 221 -31.52 -20.25 -19.85
CA CYS A 221 -31.99 -19.67 -18.59
C CYS A 221 -33.48 -19.30 -18.66
N LYS A 222 -33.87 -18.58 -19.72
CA LYS A 222 -35.26 -18.16 -19.96
C LYS A 222 -36.16 -19.35 -20.22
N ALA A 223 -35.69 -20.38 -20.94
CA ALA A 223 -36.44 -21.62 -21.18
C ALA A 223 -36.80 -22.37 -19.89
N MET A 224 -36.05 -22.12 -18.80
CA MET A 224 -36.31 -22.69 -17.48
C MET A 224 -37.15 -21.79 -16.57
N ASN A 225 -37.77 -20.72 -17.10
CA ASN A 225 -38.46 -19.67 -16.34
C ASN A 225 -37.58 -19.07 -15.22
N ALA A 226 -36.26 -19.03 -15.44
CA ALA A 226 -35.30 -18.40 -14.55
C ALA A 226 -34.93 -16.99 -15.03
N THR A 227 -34.29 -16.21 -14.16
CA THR A 227 -33.94 -14.82 -14.48
C THR A 227 -32.51 -14.73 -14.98
N TRP A 228 -32.33 -14.25 -16.21
CA TRP A 228 -31.01 -13.82 -16.67
C TRP A 228 -30.68 -12.46 -16.05
N LYS A 229 -29.87 -12.48 -14.98
CA LYS A 229 -29.63 -11.32 -14.14
C LYS A 229 -28.34 -10.62 -14.55
N ARG A 230 -28.40 -9.29 -14.65
CA ARG A 230 -27.24 -8.40 -14.76
C ARG A 230 -26.61 -8.20 -13.37
N PHE A 231 -25.30 -8.37 -13.33
CA PHE A 231 -24.42 -8.04 -12.21
C PHE A 231 -23.54 -6.89 -12.67
N PRO A 232 -23.74 -5.67 -12.13
CA PRO A 232 -22.95 -4.51 -12.52
C PRO A 232 -21.44 -4.76 -12.35
N SER A 233 -20.64 -4.04 -13.14
CA SER A 233 -19.22 -3.89 -12.84
C SER A 233 -19.02 -3.28 -11.46
N TYR A 234 -17.82 -3.44 -10.89
CA TYR A 234 -17.52 -2.86 -9.58
C TYR A 234 -17.40 -1.33 -9.60
N GLY A 235 -17.35 -0.71 -10.79
CA GLY A 235 -17.07 0.72 -10.92
C GLY A 235 -15.67 1.09 -10.44
N LEU A 236 -14.72 0.15 -10.55
CA LEU A 236 -13.32 0.35 -10.20
C LEU A 236 -12.51 0.62 -11.46
N ASP A 237 -11.31 1.17 -11.26
CA ASP A 237 -10.35 1.30 -12.36
C ASP A 237 -10.05 -0.08 -12.98
N PRO A 238 -9.81 -0.13 -14.30
CA PRO A 238 -9.35 -1.36 -14.93
C PRO A 238 -8.04 -1.82 -14.28
N PRO A 239 -7.77 -3.13 -14.20
CA PRO A 239 -6.53 -3.61 -13.61
C PRO A 239 -5.32 -3.01 -14.32
N GLU A 240 -4.27 -2.71 -13.56
CA GLU A 240 -3.00 -2.36 -14.16
C GLU A 240 -2.53 -3.53 -15.03
N CYS A 241 -2.05 -3.25 -16.24
CA CYS A 241 -1.45 -4.29 -17.06
C CYS A 241 -0.12 -3.82 -17.60
N ARG A 242 0.91 -4.64 -17.38
CA ARG A 242 2.27 -4.37 -17.82
C ARG A 242 3.00 -5.66 -18.12
N GLU A 243 4.17 -5.52 -18.73
CA GLU A 243 5.05 -6.65 -18.99
C GLU A 243 5.50 -7.31 -17.68
N SER A 244 5.53 -8.64 -17.66
CA SER A 244 6.10 -9.41 -16.55
C SER A 244 7.59 -9.08 -16.41
N ALA A 245 8.03 -8.90 -15.16
CA ALA A 245 9.47 -8.87 -14.90
C ALA A 245 10.10 -10.22 -15.25
N TRP A 246 11.27 -10.18 -15.90
CA TRP A 246 12.03 -11.38 -16.21
C TRP A 246 12.32 -12.19 -14.96
N SER A 247 12.25 -13.51 -15.05
CA SER A 247 12.61 -14.41 -13.96
C SER A 247 13.21 -15.69 -14.50
N ARG A 248 14.23 -16.23 -13.81
CA ARG A 248 14.93 -17.44 -14.25
C ARG A 248 14.17 -18.74 -13.96
N ASP A 249 14.16 -19.65 -14.93
CA ASP A 249 13.62 -21.00 -14.80
C ASP A 249 14.31 -21.84 -13.71
N ASN A 250 13.51 -22.53 -12.89
CA ASN A 250 13.92 -23.45 -11.82
C ASN A 250 14.89 -22.85 -10.78
N HIS A 251 14.98 -21.52 -10.69
CA HIS A 251 15.80 -20.81 -9.69
C HIS A 251 14.92 -19.92 -8.82
N LEU A 252 13.76 -20.47 -8.41
CA LEU A 252 12.74 -19.76 -7.63
C LEU A 252 12.25 -18.45 -8.29
N GLY A 253 12.44 -18.29 -9.60
CA GLY A 253 11.98 -17.09 -10.28
C GLY A 253 12.75 -15.85 -9.85
N ASN A 254 14.02 -16.02 -9.46
CA ASN A 254 14.93 -14.89 -9.26
C ASN A 254 14.93 -14.05 -10.54
N GLY A 255 14.53 -12.81 -10.41
CA GLY A 255 14.59 -11.80 -11.44
C GLY A 255 15.99 -11.24 -11.60
N MET A 256 16.09 -10.09 -12.27
CA MET A 256 17.36 -9.40 -12.48
C MET A 256 18.04 -9.07 -11.14
N GLY A 257 19.36 -9.23 -11.09
CA GLY A 257 20.14 -9.04 -9.86
C GLY A 257 19.97 -10.15 -8.80
N GLY A 258 19.20 -11.20 -9.08
CA GLY A 258 18.99 -12.33 -8.15
C GLY A 258 17.88 -12.12 -7.12
N TYR A 259 17.12 -11.02 -7.22
CA TYR A 259 16.02 -10.70 -6.31
C TYR A 259 14.70 -11.36 -6.74
N ALA A 260 13.79 -11.58 -5.81
CA ALA A 260 12.44 -12.03 -6.14
C ALA A 260 11.62 -10.90 -6.77
N ASN A 261 10.70 -11.28 -7.67
CA ASN A 261 9.81 -10.32 -8.30
C ASN A 261 8.79 -9.76 -7.30
N ASN A 262 8.45 -8.49 -7.48
CA ASN A 262 7.53 -7.77 -6.60
C ASN A 262 6.63 -6.80 -7.35
N TYR A 263 5.58 -6.35 -6.66
CA TYR A 263 4.60 -5.37 -7.12
C TYR A 263 4.11 -4.52 -5.94
N ASN A 264 4.16 -3.19 -6.07
CA ASN A 264 3.64 -2.29 -5.05
C ASN A 264 2.16 -2.02 -5.30
N TRP A 265 1.32 -2.43 -4.36
CA TRP A 265 -0.13 -2.19 -4.42
C TRP A 265 -0.53 -1.10 -3.43
N THR A 266 -1.12 -0.01 -3.93
CA THR A 266 -1.79 0.98 -3.08
C THR A 266 -3.16 0.45 -2.69
N LEU A 267 -3.38 0.26 -1.39
CA LEU A 267 -4.63 -0.29 -0.86
C LEU A 267 -5.80 0.67 -1.13
N PRO A 268 -6.90 0.21 -1.75
CA PRO A 268 -8.09 1.02 -1.95
C PRO A 268 -8.81 1.31 -0.63
N ASN A 269 -9.74 2.27 -0.65
CA ASN A 269 -10.67 2.49 0.46
C ASN A 269 -11.62 1.29 0.55
N LEU A 270 -11.53 0.55 1.65
CA LEU A 270 -12.25 -0.72 1.82
C LEU A 270 -12.94 -0.79 3.17
N ASN A 271 -12.38 -0.19 4.22
CA ASN A 271 -12.84 -0.21 5.60
C ASN A 271 -13.45 -1.56 6.00
N HIS A 272 -12.63 -2.60 5.98
CA HIS A 272 -13.12 -3.96 6.13
C HIS A 272 -12.12 -4.85 6.88
N GLU A 273 -12.62 -5.55 7.89
CA GLU A 273 -11.79 -6.38 8.76
C GLU A 273 -11.40 -7.73 8.12
N ASN A 274 -12.19 -8.22 7.17
CA ASN A 274 -11.99 -9.54 6.56
C ASN A 274 -11.76 -9.42 5.05
N CYS A 275 -10.50 -9.29 4.66
CA CYS A 275 -10.06 -9.25 3.27
C CYS A 275 -9.07 -10.37 2.97
N VAL A 276 -8.90 -10.69 1.69
CA VAL A 276 -7.91 -11.63 1.21
C VAL A 276 -7.31 -11.19 -0.11
N LEU A 277 -5.98 -11.27 -0.18
CA LEU A 277 -5.17 -11.08 -1.37
C LEU A 277 -4.96 -12.44 -2.00
N ARG A 278 -5.01 -12.52 -3.32
CA ARG A 278 -4.70 -13.70 -4.12
C ARG A 278 -3.74 -13.34 -5.22
N ILE A 279 -2.74 -14.19 -5.42
CA ILE A 279 -1.89 -14.21 -6.60
C ILE A 279 -2.08 -15.53 -7.32
N ARG A 280 -2.41 -15.44 -8.60
CA ARG A 280 -2.50 -16.57 -9.51
C ARG A 280 -1.31 -16.57 -10.45
N TYR A 281 -0.67 -17.72 -10.57
CA TYR A 281 0.42 -17.94 -11.49
C TYR A 281 -0.07 -18.85 -12.61
N ASN A 282 -0.41 -18.26 -13.75
CA ASN A 282 -0.81 -18.98 -14.95
C ASN A 282 0.40 -19.10 -15.88
N ILE A 283 0.63 -20.31 -16.38
CA ILE A 283 1.69 -20.52 -17.36
C ILE A 283 1.24 -21.51 -18.42
N SER A 284 1.54 -21.15 -19.67
CA SER A 284 1.44 -22.01 -20.84
C SER A 284 2.78 -22.13 -21.52
N THR A 285 2.94 -23.16 -22.34
CA THR A 285 4.08 -23.26 -23.25
C THR A 285 3.93 -22.22 -24.38
N GLY A 286 5.05 -21.69 -24.87
CA GLY A 286 5.13 -20.89 -26.11
C GLY A 286 5.05 -21.74 -27.39
N ASP A 287 4.87 -23.06 -27.27
CA ASP A 287 4.74 -23.95 -28.43
C ASP A 287 3.51 -23.66 -29.29
N TYR A 288 2.46 -23.09 -28.69
CA TYR A 288 1.19 -22.74 -29.35
C TYR A 288 0.53 -21.52 -28.70
N ASP A 289 -0.28 -20.81 -29.47
CA ASP A 289 -1.15 -19.77 -28.93
C ASP A 289 -2.39 -20.42 -28.27
N GLY A 290 -2.37 -20.49 -26.95
CA GLY A 290 -3.49 -21.03 -26.15
C GLY A 290 -4.72 -20.14 -26.07
N TRP A 291 -4.64 -18.92 -26.61
CA TRP A 291 -5.71 -17.92 -26.59
C TRP A 291 -6.40 -17.74 -27.92
N ASN A 292 -5.87 -18.36 -28.98
CA ASN A 292 -6.53 -18.42 -30.26
C ASN A 292 -7.87 -19.19 -30.14
N SER A 293 -8.99 -18.51 -30.34
CA SER A 293 -10.33 -19.10 -30.19
C SER A 293 -10.64 -20.17 -31.26
N SER A 294 -9.87 -20.20 -32.35
CA SER A 294 -10.01 -21.20 -33.41
C SER A 294 -9.53 -22.60 -33.03
N VAL A 295 -8.81 -22.77 -31.91
CA VAL A 295 -8.18 -24.05 -31.51
C VAL A 295 -8.90 -24.85 -30.41
N ASN A 296 -10.12 -24.45 -30.02
CA ASN A 296 -10.94 -25.29 -29.14
C ASN A 296 -11.59 -26.46 -29.91
N SER A 297 -10.86 -27.58 -29.97
CA SER A 297 -11.28 -28.81 -30.64
C SER A 297 -12.59 -29.41 -30.12
N SER A 298 -12.98 -29.09 -28.88
CA SER A 298 -14.20 -29.60 -28.25
C SER A 298 -15.46 -28.80 -28.61
N VAL A 299 -15.30 -27.57 -29.13
CA VAL A 299 -16.41 -26.69 -29.53
C VAL A 299 -16.54 -26.64 -31.05
N ASN A 300 -15.41 -26.57 -31.76
CA ASN A 300 -15.41 -26.29 -33.20
C ASN A 300 -14.98 -27.50 -34.06
N GLY A 301 -14.57 -28.62 -33.44
CA GLY A 301 -14.00 -29.77 -34.16
C GLY A 301 -12.61 -29.53 -34.78
N ILE A 302 -12.07 -28.31 -34.65
CA ILE A 302 -10.77 -27.90 -35.19
C ILE A 302 -9.66 -28.28 -34.21
N LYS A 303 -8.75 -29.18 -34.63
CA LYS A 303 -7.55 -29.52 -33.87
C LYS A 303 -6.49 -28.42 -34.05
N LEU A 304 -5.73 -28.15 -32.99
CA LEU A 304 -4.59 -27.24 -33.03
C LEU A 304 -3.62 -27.65 -34.14
N ASP A 305 -3.39 -26.74 -35.10
CA ASP A 305 -2.54 -26.99 -36.26
C ASP A 305 -1.08 -26.72 -35.91
N VAL A 306 -0.43 -27.73 -35.32
CA VAL A 306 1.01 -27.67 -35.10
C VAL A 306 1.81 -27.80 -36.39
N GLY A 307 1.19 -28.26 -37.49
CA GLY A 307 1.87 -28.53 -38.75
C GLY A 307 2.30 -27.26 -39.48
N GLU A 308 1.46 -26.23 -39.43
CA GLU A 308 1.70 -24.92 -40.07
C GLU A 308 3.04 -24.30 -39.63
N LYS A 309 3.36 -24.36 -38.32
CA LYS A 309 4.64 -23.88 -37.75
C LYS A 309 5.86 -24.56 -38.38
N TYR A 310 5.69 -25.77 -38.91
CA TYR A 310 6.73 -26.56 -39.56
C TYR A 310 6.55 -26.64 -41.09
N GLY A 311 5.77 -25.73 -41.68
CA GLY A 311 5.55 -25.67 -43.13
C GLY A 311 4.77 -26.84 -43.70
N MET A 312 3.97 -27.54 -42.88
CA MET A 312 3.14 -28.66 -43.30
C MET A 312 1.67 -28.28 -43.30
N ASN A 313 0.93 -28.71 -44.33
CA ASN A 313 -0.53 -28.64 -44.30
C ASN A 313 -1.11 -29.65 -43.29
N LYS A 314 -2.34 -29.40 -42.83
CA LYS A 314 -3.06 -30.22 -41.82
C LYS A 314 -3.06 -31.71 -42.12
N THR A 315 -3.28 -32.10 -43.37
CA THR A 315 -3.39 -33.50 -43.79
C THR A 315 -2.04 -34.22 -43.66
N VAL A 316 -0.97 -33.61 -44.19
CA VAL A 316 0.39 -34.15 -44.13
C VAL A 316 0.89 -34.18 -42.68
N ALA A 317 0.62 -33.13 -41.92
CA ALA A 317 0.94 -33.06 -40.49
C ALA A 317 0.26 -34.20 -39.71
N ALA A 318 -1.04 -34.42 -39.93
CA ALA A 318 -1.79 -35.50 -39.29
C ALA A 318 -1.26 -36.89 -39.67
N GLN A 319 -0.98 -37.14 -40.95
CA GLN A 319 -0.41 -38.40 -41.44
C GLN A 319 0.97 -38.68 -40.82
N ARG A 320 1.77 -37.64 -40.64
CA ARG A 320 3.09 -37.72 -40.04
C ARG A 320 3.06 -37.63 -38.51
N GLY A 321 1.88 -37.58 -37.90
CA GLY A 321 1.73 -37.58 -36.44
C GLY A 321 2.07 -36.26 -35.75
N TYR A 322 2.27 -35.17 -36.51
CA TYR A 322 2.34 -33.79 -36.00
C TYR A 322 0.94 -33.34 -35.59
N VAL A 323 0.45 -33.91 -34.49
CA VAL A 323 -0.85 -33.60 -33.88
C VAL A 323 -0.66 -33.28 -32.41
N TYR A 324 -1.39 -32.27 -31.94
CA TYR A 324 -1.36 -31.89 -30.54
C TYR A 324 -2.16 -32.88 -29.67
N LYS A 325 -1.47 -33.86 -29.08
CA LYS A 325 -2.03 -34.87 -28.17
C LYS A 325 -0.99 -35.38 -27.17
N GLN A 326 -1.42 -36.08 -26.14
CA GLN A 326 -0.54 -36.80 -25.21
C GLN A 326 0.35 -37.80 -25.96
N LYS A 327 1.67 -37.71 -25.75
CA LYS A 327 2.70 -38.62 -26.30
C LYS A 327 2.51 -38.94 -27.80
N PRO A 328 2.55 -37.94 -28.71
CA PRO A 328 2.37 -38.18 -30.13
C PRO A 328 3.56 -38.96 -30.69
N GLU A 329 3.28 -39.84 -31.63
CA GLU A 329 4.28 -40.53 -32.44
C GLU A 329 4.43 -39.79 -33.76
N VAL A 330 5.61 -39.23 -34.01
CA VAL A 330 5.88 -38.32 -35.10
C VAL A 330 6.84 -38.97 -36.10
N LYS A 331 6.47 -38.99 -37.38
CA LYS A 331 7.31 -39.45 -38.48
C LYS A 331 8.21 -38.30 -38.97
N LEU A 332 9.48 -38.34 -38.56
CA LEU A 332 10.46 -37.27 -38.78
C LEU A 332 10.87 -37.10 -40.25
N PHE A 333 10.94 -38.20 -41.01
CA PHE A 333 11.38 -38.20 -42.40
C PHE A 333 10.28 -38.78 -43.31
N PRO A 334 9.91 -38.13 -44.42
CA PRO A 334 8.92 -38.67 -45.35
C PRO A 334 9.36 -40.03 -45.94
N SER A 335 10.64 -40.14 -46.27
CA SER A 335 11.27 -41.27 -46.98
C SER A 335 11.68 -42.45 -46.10
N PHE A 336 11.63 -42.31 -44.77
CA PHE A 336 12.08 -43.33 -43.83
C PHE A 336 11.07 -43.49 -42.69
N ASP A 337 10.66 -44.72 -42.38
CA ASP A 337 9.66 -45.00 -41.34
C ASP A 337 10.27 -45.00 -39.93
N LEU A 338 10.86 -43.86 -39.54
CA LEU A 338 11.30 -43.60 -38.18
C LEU A 338 10.25 -42.79 -37.44
N LYS A 339 9.62 -43.41 -36.45
CA LYS A 339 8.64 -42.76 -35.56
C LYS A 339 9.29 -42.43 -34.23
N LEU A 340 9.28 -41.15 -33.89
CA LEU A 340 9.71 -40.65 -32.58
C LEU A 340 8.48 -40.42 -31.71
N ARG A 341 8.44 -41.06 -30.54
CA ARG A 341 7.42 -40.75 -29.54
C ARG A 341 7.86 -39.57 -28.69
N LEU A 342 7.24 -38.41 -28.88
CA LEU A 342 7.56 -37.22 -28.10
C LEU A 342 7.06 -37.38 -26.67
N ALA A 343 7.83 -36.88 -25.70
CA ALA A 343 7.45 -36.86 -24.28
C ALA A 343 6.47 -35.71 -23.93
N ILE A 344 5.63 -35.31 -24.89
CA ILE A 344 4.64 -34.25 -24.68
C ILE A 344 3.59 -34.74 -23.67
N ASN A 345 3.40 -33.93 -22.63
CA ASN A 345 2.36 -34.11 -21.63
C ASN A 345 1.35 -32.97 -21.74
N THR A 346 0.34 -33.17 -22.58
CA THR A 346 -0.75 -32.22 -22.77
C THR A 346 -1.59 -32.01 -21.52
N ASN A 347 -1.35 -32.71 -20.40
CA ASN A 347 -1.90 -32.35 -19.08
C ASN A 347 -1.14 -31.21 -18.39
N GLN A 348 0.09 -30.91 -18.81
CA GLN A 348 0.99 -29.93 -18.18
C GLN A 348 0.93 -28.54 -18.83
N HIS A 349 0.36 -28.42 -20.04
CA HIS A 349 0.30 -27.15 -20.78
C HIS A 349 -0.80 -26.21 -20.26
N GLY A 350 -0.71 -24.89 -20.47
CA GLY A 350 -1.74 -23.89 -20.07
C GLY A 350 -2.42 -24.16 -18.74
N ARG A 351 -1.71 -24.03 -17.62
CA ARG A 351 -2.22 -24.30 -16.26
C ARG A 351 -2.02 -23.10 -15.35
N VAL A 352 -2.96 -22.90 -14.44
CA VAL A 352 -2.66 -22.22 -13.19
C VAL A 352 -1.83 -23.16 -12.33
N PHE A 353 -0.53 -22.85 -12.21
CA PHE A 353 0.42 -23.68 -11.48
C PHE A 353 0.34 -23.42 -9.98
N GLN A 354 0.09 -22.19 -9.54
CA GLN A 354 0.07 -21.86 -8.12
C GLN A 354 -0.90 -20.71 -7.84
N ASP A 355 -1.85 -20.98 -6.94
CA ASP A 355 -2.57 -19.93 -6.22
C ASP A 355 -1.98 -19.74 -4.83
N ARG A 356 -1.81 -18.48 -4.42
CA ARG A 356 -1.44 -18.13 -3.05
C ARG A 356 -2.36 -17.04 -2.56
N SER A 357 -2.68 -17.12 -1.27
CA SER A 357 -3.57 -16.18 -0.62
C SER A 357 -3.05 -15.74 0.74
N HIS A 358 -3.47 -14.57 1.18
CA HIS A 358 -3.19 -14.04 2.52
C HIS A 358 -4.40 -13.22 2.99
N THR A 359 -4.91 -13.53 4.18
CA THR A 359 -6.00 -12.78 4.80
C THR A 359 -5.46 -11.59 5.61
N PHE A 360 -6.15 -10.46 5.56
CA PHE A 360 -5.76 -9.22 6.22
C PHE A 360 -6.98 -8.32 6.47
N ALA A 361 -6.81 -7.26 7.25
CA ALA A 361 -7.79 -6.18 7.44
C ALA A 361 -7.32 -4.89 6.74
N VAL A 362 -8.27 -4.06 6.32
CA VAL A 362 -8.03 -2.70 5.84
C VAL A 362 -8.82 -1.73 6.69
N ARG A 363 -8.13 -0.78 7.31
CA ARG A 363 -8.73 0.18 8.24
C ARG A 363 -8.68 1.60 7.68
N PRO A 364 -9.68 2.43 8.03
CA PRO A 364 -9.65 3.85 7.71
C PRO A 364 -8.36 4.46 8.21
N ARG A 365 -7.83 5.37 7.40
CA ARG A 365 -6.66 6.11 7.80
C ARG A 365 -7.02 7.11 8.92
N PRO A 366 -6.18 7.26 9.95
CA PRO A 366 -6.30 8.36 10.91
C PRO A 366 -6.33 9.72 10.19
N SER A 367 -7.16 10.66 10.68
CA SER A 367 -7.38 11.97 10.02
C SER A 367 -6.11 12.82 9.94
N ASP A 368 -5.21 12.67 10.91
CA ASP A 368 -3.89 13.32 10.95
C ASP A 368 -2.90 12.78 9.90
N LEU A 369 -3.22 11.65 9.27
CA LEU A 369 -2.42 11.03 8.20
C LEU A 369 -3.07 11.20 6.81
N GLU A 370 -4.12 12.01 6.69
CA GLU A 370 -4.75 12.27 5.39
C GLU A 370 -3.74 12.88 4.39
N GLY A 371 -3.70 12.37 3.16
CA GLY A 371 -2.74 12.80 2.13
C GLY A 371 -1.30 12.33 2.33
N VAL A 372 -0.97 11.70 3.46
CA VAL A 372 0.39 11.21 3.77
C VAL A 372 0.68 9.88 3.06
N HIS A 373 1.92 9.66 2.62
CA HIS A 373 2.33 8.35 2.09
C HIS A 373 2.71 7.40 3.23
N ILE A 374 2.04 6.25 3.28
CA ILE A 374 2.31 5.20 4.28
C ILE A 374 2.88 3.99 3.55
N HIS A 375 4.11 3.58 3.88
CA HIS A 375 4.76 2.39 3.35
C HIS A 375 4.60 1.22 4.34
N ASN A 376 4.08 0.09 3.89
CA ASN A 376 3.97 -1.10 4.75
C ASN A 376 5.29 -1.87 4.75
N LEU A 377 5.82 -2.09 5.96
CA LEU A 377 7.02 -2.90 6.19
C LEU A 377 6.63 -4.15 6.96
N ASN A 378 6.68 -5.28 6.28
CA ASN A 378 6.20 -6.55 6.81
C ASN A 378 7.37 -7.44 7.20
N VAL A 379 7.21 -8.22 8.28
CA VAL A 379 8.11 -9.35 8.53
C VAL A 379 7.66 -10.53 7.67
N ARG A 380 8.57 -11.09 6.85
CA ARG A 380 8.41 -12.34 6.10
C ARG A 380 9.20 -13.48 6.75
N GLY A 381 8.98 -14.72 6.31
CA GLY A 381 9.73 -15.89 6.79
C GLY A 381 9.11 -16.64 7.96
N LYS A 382 9.86 -17.60 8.52
CA LYS A 382 9.51 -18.36 9.75
C LYS A 382 10.81 -18.72 10.47
N ARG A 383 10.76 -18.86 11.80
CA ARG A 383 11.86 -19.40 12.58
C ARG A 383 12.09 -20.90 12.33
N GLY A 384 13.34 -21.29 12.13
CA GLY A 384 13.74 -22.69 11.99
C GLY A 384 15.11 -22.83 11.35
N ASN A 385 15.62 -24.06 11.23
CA ASN A 385 16.87 -24.30 10.52
C ASN A 385 16.75 -23.81 9.07
N ILE A 386 17.76 -23.09 8.57
CA ILE A 386 17.79 -22.50 7.22
C ILE A 386 17.46 -23.50 6.10
N VAL A 387 17.87 -24.76 6.25
CA VAL A 387 17.56 -25.84 5.28
C VAL A 387 16.09 -26.27 5.33
N GLN A 388 15.46 -26.15 6.50
CA GLN A 388 14.05 -26.49 6.72
C GLN A 388 13.10 -25.40 6.21
N VAL A 389 13.50 -24.13 6.29
CA VAL A 389 12.68 -23.00 5.84
C VAL A 389 12.81 -22.72 4.34
N TYR A 390 13.87 -23.18 3.68
CA TYR A 390 14.03 -23.07 2.21
C TYR A 390 12.86 -23.70 1.42
N PRO A 391 12.29 -23.01 0.41
CA PRO A 391 12.77 -21.76 -0.21
C PRO A 391 12.28 -20.46 0.45
N GLY A 392 11.64 -20.53 1.61
CA GLY A 392 11.38 -19.37 2.45
C GLY A 392 12.67 -18.84 3.10
N VAL A 393 12.57 -17.64 3.66
CA VAL A 393 13.64 -16.99 4.41
C VAL A 393 13.47 -17.27 5.92
N GLU A 394 14.57 -17.44 6.64
CA GLU A 394 14.57 -17.19 8.09
C GLU A 394 14.26 -15.69 8.30
N TYR A 395 13.54 -15.33 9.37
CA TYR A 395 12.85 -14.03 9.48
C TYR A 395 13.60 -12.83 8.90
N ASP A 396 12.87 -12.05 8.12
CA ASP A 396 13.42 -10.92 7.40
C ASP A 396 12.33 -9.87 7.18
N PHE A 397 12.73 -8.62 6.91
CA PHE A 397 11.81 -7.55 6.54
C PHE A 397 11.63 -7.49 5.03
N PHE A 398 10.41 -7.21 4.59
CA PHE A 398 10.13 -6.88 3.19
C PHE A 398 9.27 -5.61 3.07
N PRO A 399 9.66 -4.66 2.21
CA PRO A 399 10.86 -4.69 1.36
C PRO A 399 12.17 -4.60 2.16
N ASN A 400 13.20 -5.33 1.72
CA ASN A 400 14.54 -5.33 2.34
C ASN A 400 15.26 -3.99 2.21
N SER A 401 14.84 -3.17 1.26
CA SER A 401 15.33 -1.82 1.03
C SER A 401 14.13 -0.96 0.70
N MET A 402 13.96 0.12 1.46
CA MET A 402 12.86 1.05 1.30
C MET A 402 13.42 2.47 1.23
N PHE A 403 12.94 3.25 0.25
CA PHE A 403 13.26 4.65 0.12
C PHE A 403 12.03 5.46 0.52
N VAL A 404 12.10 6.09 1.69
CA VAL A 404 11.03 6.92 2.23
C VAL A 404 11.43 8.39 2.17
N LYS A 405 10.47 9.28 1.91
CA LYS A 405 10.68 10.73 1.97
C LYS A 405 10.43 11.23 3.38
N ASP A 406 10.97 12.42 3.69
CA ASP A 406 10.59 13.12 4.91
C ASP A 406 9.09 13.43 4.88
N GLY A 407 8.39 13.15 5.98
CA GLY A 407 6.93 13.18 6.06
C GLY A 407 6.21 11.89 5.62
N ASP A 408 6.89 10.92 5.03
CA ASP A 408 6.32 9.58 4.83
C ASP A 408 6.29 8.80 6.15
N TYR A 409 5.33 7.88 6.29
CA TYR A 409 5.20 7.03 7.46
C TYR A 409 5.47 5.58 7.10
N ILE A 410 6.06 4.84 8.04
CA ILE A 410 6.29 3.40 7.89
C ILE A 410 5.33 2.68 8.83
N HIS A 411 4.50 1.82 8.25
CA HIS A 411 3.60 0.97 8.99
C HIS A 411 4.25 -0.42 9.17
N PHE A 412 4.82 -0.64 10.35
CA PHE A 412 5.42 -1.92 10.72
C PHE A 412 4.33 -2.95 11.03
N GLN A 413 4.44 -4.11 10.39
CA GLN A 413 3.49 -5.21 10.54
C GLN A 413 4.25 -6.53 10.70
N TRP A 414 3.89 -7.30 11.72
CA TRP A 414 4.53 -8.59 11.99
C TRP A 414 3.50 -9.64 12.36
N THR A 415 3.68 -10.82 11.76
CA THR A 415 3.02 -12.07 12.15
C THR A 415 4.09 -13.10 12.49
N GLY A 416 3.78 -13.98 13.43
CA GLY A 416 4.69 -15.04 13.86
C GLY A 416 4.30 -16.41 13.31
N SER A 417 5.02 -17.42 13.79
CA SER A 417 4.64 -18.82 13.75
C SER A 417 4.56 -19.31 15.19
N ASN A 418 3.38 -19.73 15.63
CA ASN A 418 3.19 -20.40 16.91
C ASN A 418 3.73 -21.85 16.93
N THR A 419 4.08 -22.42 15.76
CA THR A 419 4.50 -23.83 15.70
C THR A 419 6.00 -24.04 15.89
N LYS A 420 6.32 -24.92 16.86
CA LYS A 420 7.67 -25.07 17.40
C LYS A 420 8.04 -26.54 17.72
N PRO A 421 8.33 -27.36 16.71
CA PRO A 421 8.53 -28.80 16.88
C PRO A 421 9.72 -29.09 17.79
N ASN A 422 9.52 -29.91 18.84
CA ASN A 422 10.57 -30.35 19.76
C ASN A 422 11.38 -29.22 20.41
N ASN A 423 10.82 -28.01 20.52
CA ASN A 423 11.54 -26.82 21.00
C ASN A 423 12.81 -26.49 20.19
N ASN A 424 12.92 -27.00 18.95
CA ASN A 424 14.08 -26.83 18.09
C ASN A 424 13.96 -25.56 17.25
N ASP A 425 14.50 -24.47 17.77
CA ASP A 425 14.45 -23.13 17.16
C ASP A 425 15.63 -22.84 16.22
N GLY A 426 16.29 -23.89 15.71
CA GLY A 426 17.49 -23.75 14.89
C GLY A 426 18.63 -23.11 15.69
N GLN A 427 19.19 -22.01 15.16
CA GLN A 427 20.28 -21.28 15.80
C GLN A 427 19.82 -20.23 16.84
N GLY A 428 18.50 -20.08 17.05
CA GLY A 428 17.94 -19.15 18.04
C GLY A 428 17.62 -19.80 19.40
N LYS A 429 17.34 -18.95 20.41
CA LYS A 429 16.87 -19.39 21.74
C LYS A 429 15.60 -20.25 21.69
N ALA A 430 15.75 -21.55 21.95
CA ALA A 430 14.66 -22.50 22.18
C ALA A 430 13.60 -21.90 23.12
N GLY A 431 12.37 -21.76 22.67
CA GLY A 431 11.30 -21.14 23.47
C GLY A 431 10.52 -20.07 22.74
N THR A 432 11.14 -19.42 21.76
CA THR A 432 10.82 -18.03 21.48
C THR A 432 10.56 -17.78 20.01
N ASP A 433 9.46 -17.11 19.69
CA ASP A 433 9.26 -16.43 18.41
C ASP A 433 9.34 -14.92 18.68
N ARG A 434 10.46 -14.32 18.30
CA ARG A 434 10.83 -12.97 18.73
C ARG A 434 11.43 -12.22 17.55
N SER A 435 10.94 -11.01 17.33
CA SER A 435 11.48 -10.06 16.38
C SER A 435 11.75 -8.76 17.14
N ASN A 436 12.91 -8.17 16.92
CA ASN A 436 13.26 -6.84 17.41
C ASN A 436 13.72 -5.98 16.22
N VAL A 437 13.72 -4.67 16.43
CA VAL A 437 14.24 -3.71 15.46
C VAL A 437 15.38 -2.97 16.12
N VAL A 438 16.52 -2.92 15.46
CA VAL A 438 17.72 -2.28 15.97
C VAL A 438 18.34 -1.48 14.83
N LEU A 439 18.72 -0.23 15.11
CA LEU A 439 19.46 0.58 14.15
C LEU A 439 20.85 -0.01 13.93
N LEU A 440 21.40 0.08 12.72
CA LEU A 440 22.77 -0.33 12.42
C LEU A 440 23.68 0.89 12.40
N LYS A 441 24.93 0.73 12.88
CA LYS A 441 25.91 1.82 13.03
C LYS A 441 26.35 2.40 11.69
N GLU A 442 26.47 1.56 10.67
CA GLU A 442 26.93 1.92 9.33
C GLU A 442 26.08 1.21 8.28
N ASN A 443 25.94 1.83 7.10
CA ASN A 443 25.21 1.27 5.96
C ASN A 443 26.03 0.19 5.19
N GLU A 444 27.04 -0.41 5.82
CA GLU A 444 27.94 -1.37 5.19
C GLU A 444 27.42 -2.81 5.36
N TRP A 445 27.10 -3.47 4.24
CA TRP A 445 26.72 -4.88 4.21
C TRP A 445 27.85 -5.75 4.80
N GLY A 446 27.53 -6.53 5.83
CA GLY A 446 28.49 -7.43 6.50
C GLY A 446 29.11 -6.88 7.80
N ARG A 447 28.85 -5.62 8.15
CA ARG A 447 29.18 -5.02 9.46
C ARG A 447 27.91 -4.69 10.24
N ASN A 448 27.17 -5.74 10.62
CA ASN A 448 25.87 -5.63 11.28
C ASN A 448 26.00 -5.31 12.79
N TYR A 449 26.74 -4.25 13.12
CA TYR A 449 26.88 -3.81 14.52
C TYR A 449 25.89 -2.70 14.83
N PRO A 450 25.11 -2.81 15.92
CA PRO A 450 24.30 -1.69 16.39
C PRO A 450 25.19 -0.51 16.82
N PRO A 451 24.75 0.74 16.64
CA PRO A 451 25.41 1.88 17.23
C PRO A 451 25.27 1.82 18.75
N HIS A 452 26.10 2.59 19.45
CA HIS A 452 25.95 2.72 20.90
C HIS A 452 24.59 3.37 21.21
N LEU A 453 23.89 2.90 22.25
CA LEU A 453 22.59 3.45 22.67
C LEU A 453 22.65 4.95 22.97
N ASP A 454 23.80 5.44 23.43
CA ASP A 454 24.01 6.87 23.75
C ASP A 454 24.20 7.75 22.51
N SER A 455 24.47 7.14 21.35
CA SER A 455 24.78 7.85 20.11
C SER A 455 23.70 7.70 19.05
N THR A 456 22.55 7.12 19.39
CA THR A 456 21.51 6.74 18.42
C THR A 456 20.20 7.44 18.71
N THR A 457 19.58 7.97 17.65
CA THR A 457 18.22 8.50 17.67
C THR A 457 17.42 7.67 16.67
N PHE A 458 16.77 6.60 17.17
CA PHE A 458 15.93 5.74 16.34
C PHE A 458 14.46 5.96 16.70
N LEU A 459 13.65 6.36 15.71
CA LEU A 459 12.22 6.69 15.84
C LEU A 459 11.91 7.77 16.90
N GLY A 460 12.89 8.61 17.26
CA GLY A 460 12.73 9.60 18.35
C GLY A 460 12.52 8.97 19.73
N LEU A 461 12.74 7.67 19.89
CA LEU A 461 12.61 6.95 21.15
C LEU A 461 13.74 7.33 22.11
N ASP A 462 13.41 7.46 23.38
CA ASP A 462 14.41 7.68 24.44
C ASP A 462 15.30 6.44 24.64
N LYS A 463 16.43 6.63 25.32
CA LYS A 463 17.42 5.58 25.57
C LYS A 463 16.83 4.31 26.19
N ASN A 464 15.89 4.42 27.13
CA ASN A 464 15.29 3.25 27.78
C ASN A 464 14.34 2.53 26.83
N SER A 465 13.55 3.28 26.04
CA SER A 465 12.70 2.71 24.98
C SER A 465 13.52 1.98 23.92
N LEU A 466 14.66 2.55 23.50
CA LEU A 466 15.60 1.91 22.58
C LEU A 466 16.23 0.65 23.17
N HIS A 467 16.61 0.69 24.45
CA HIS A 467 17.12 -0.48 25.16
C HIS A 467 16.07 -1.59 25.24
N ASN A 468 14.81 -1.26 25.58
CA ASN A 468 13.73 -2.23 25.67
C ASN A 468 13.40 -2.86 24.31
N LEU A 469 13.43 -2.06 23.23
CA LEU A 469 13.27 -2.54 21.87
C LEU A 469 14.40 -3.50 21.46
N ALA A 470 15.63 -3.25 21.92
CA ALA A 470 16.81 -4.04 21.58
C ALA A 470 16.90 -5.37 22.35
N VAL A 471 16.65 -5.39 23.66
CA VAL A 471 17.02 -6.53 24.54
C VAL A 471 15.87 -7.52 24.77
N LEU A 472 14.62 -7.18 24.41
CA LEU A 472 13.43 -8.01 24.68
C LEU A 472 13.42 -8.54 26.12
N ASP A 473 13.77 -7.67 27.08
CA ASP A 473 13.73 -8.00 28.50
C ASP A 473 12.27 -7.97 28.97
N ASN A 474 11.68 -9.16 28.97
CA ASN A 474 10.30 -9.36 29.36
C ASN A 474 10.04 -9.01 30.82
N LYS A 475 11.05 -8.82 31.68
CA LYS A 475 10.79 -8.48 33.10
C LYS A 475 10.15 -7.10 33.22
N ALA A 476 10.70 -6.11 32.51
CA ALA A 476 10.13 -4.77 32.44
C ALA A 476 8.76 -4.77 31.74
N LEU A 477 8.59 -5.52 30.64
CA LEU A 477 7.31 -5.63 29.92
C LEU A 477 6.23 -6.45 30.66
N SER A 478 6.61 -7.42 31.50
CA SER A 478 5.67 -8.19 32.34
C SER A 478 5.20 -7.43 33.58
N GLU A 479 5.91 -6.38 33.96
CA GLU A 479 5.51 -5.43 35.00
C GLU A 479 4.70 -4.25 34.42
N LEU A 480 4.70 -4.06 33.10
CA LEU A 480 3.83 -3.10 32.43
C LEU A 480 2.41 -3.69 32.35
N GLN A 481 1.48 -3.09 33.10
CA GLN A 481 0.06 -3.33 32.85
C GLN A 481 -0.29 -2.73 31.49
N PRO A 482 -0.87 -3.49 30.55
CA PRO A 482 -1.29 -2.95 29.27
C PRO A 482 -2.38 -1.91 29.50
N ILE A 483 -2.08 -0.66 29.17
CA ILE A 483 -3.04 0.44 29.21
C ILE A 483 -3.61 0.59 27.79
N SER A 484 -4.92 0.41 27.62
CA SER A 484 -5.58 0.79 26.36
C SER A 484 -6.39 2.06 26.56
N VAL A 485 -6.42 2.89 25.52
CA VAL A 485 -7.19 4.13 25.49
C VAL A 485 -8.20 4.02 24.37
N GLU A 486 -9.47 4.12 24.72
CA GLU A 486 -10.58 4.09 23.76
C GLU A 486 -11.30 5.45 23.77
N LEU A 487 -11.85 5.82 22.62
CA LEU A 487 -12.64 7.03 22.46
C LEU A 487 -14.10 6.65 22.28
N MET A 488 -14.97 7.34 23.00
CA MET A 488 -16.41 7.18 22.89
C MET A 488 -17.05 8.56 22.65
N SER A 489 -17.99 8.62 21.71
CA SER A 489 -18.70 9.86 21.41
C SER A 489 -19.42 10.39 22.65
N ALA A 490 -19.66 11.71 22.71
CA ALA A 490 -20.41 12.31 23.82
C ALA A 490 -21.84 11.72 23.92
N GLU A 491 -22.45 11.39 22.79
CA GLU A 491 -23.80 10.81 22.71
C GLU A 491 -23.84 9.37 23.24
N ASP A 492 -22.90 8.53 22.81
CA ASP A 492 -22.80 7.14 23.29
C ASP A 492 -22.43 7.07 24.77
N GLY A 493 -21.56 7.98 25.24
CA GLY A 493 -21.20 8.07 26.64
C GLY A 493 -22.37 8.53 27.52
N ASP A 494 -23.16 9.49 27.06
CA ASP A 494 -24.37 9.93 27.77
C ASP A 494 -25.42 8.81 27.84
N LYS A 495 -25.59 8.05 26.75
CA LYS A 495 -26.44 6.87 26.71
C LYS A 495 -25.96 5.79 27.68
N MET A 496 -24.66 5.49 27.70
CA MET A 496 -24.05 4.54 28.64
C MET A 496 -24.31 4.92 30.11
N ILE A 497 -24.16 6.20 30.45
CA ILE A 497 -24.43 6.70 31.81
C ILE A 497 -25.89 6.46 32.18
N LYS A 498 -26.83 6.82 31.29
CA LYS A 498 -28.28 6.66 31.51
C LYS A 498 -28.70 5.19 31.64
N GLU A 499 -28.18 4.31 30.78
CA GLU A 499 -28.51 2.88 30.79
C GLU A 499 -28.08 2.18 32.09
N LYS A 500 -27.00 2.65 32.72
CA LYS A 500 -26.55 2.16 34.03
C LYS A 500 -27.23 2.83 35.23
N GLY A 501 -28.21 3.71 35.00
CA GLY A 501 -28.84 4.50 36.06
C GLY A 501 -27.93 5.57 36.66
N GLY A 502 -26.79 5.84 36.01
CA GLY A 502 -25.82 6.86 36.37
C GLY A 502 -26.35 8.28 36.13
N ARG A 503 -25.75 9.27 36.79
CA ARG A 503 -25.97 10.69 36.48
C ARG A 503 -24.69 11.49 36.66
N MET A 504 -24.39 12.35 35.69
CA MET A 504 -23.32 13.32 35.81
C MET A 504 -23.89 14.64 36.32
N GLY A 505 -23.87 14.84 37.64
CA GLY A 505 -24.47 16.00 38.32
C GLY A 505 -23.73 17.33 38.17
N VAL A 506 -22.76 17.42 37.25
CA VAL A 506 -21.80 18.53 37.13
C VAL A 506 -21.65 19.00 35.68
N GLY A 507 -21.64 20.31 35.45
CA GLY A 507 -21.60 20.94 34.12
C GLY A 507 -22.95 20.99 33.37
N SER A 508 -22.99 21.65 32.20
CA SER A 508 -24.19 21.82 31.37
C SER A 508 -24.18 21.06 30.03
N GLY A 509 -23.00 20.66 29.54
CA GLY A 509 -22.83 19.93 28.29
C GLY A 509 -21.44 19.30 28.17
N TYR A 510 -21.26 18.41 27.21
CA TYR A 510 -19.98 17.76 26.93
C TYR A 510 -19.12 18.64 26.01
N ALA A 511 -17.90 18.94 26.43
CA ALA A 511 -16.94 19.75 25.68
C ALA A 511 -15.86 18.89 24.99
N SER A 512 -15.88 17.57 25.22
CA SER A 512 -15.00 16.59 24.58
C SER A 512 -15.74 15.26 24.37
N ALA A 513 -15.15 14.38 23.57
CA ALA A 513 -15.44 12.94 23.63
C ALA A 513 -15.04 12.36 25.00
N PHE A 514 -15.58 11.19 25.33
CA PHE A 514 -15.15 10.42 26.48
C PHE A 514 -13.86 9.68 26.14
N VAL A 515 -12.88 9.73 27.04
CA VAL A 515 -11.63 8.99 26.95
C VAL A 515 -11.65 7.88 27.99
N ILE A 516 -11.58 6.65 27.55
CA ILE A 516 -11.69 5.46 28.40
C ILE A 516 -10.31 4.86 28.55
N VAL A 517 -9.78 4.82 29.78
CA VAL A 517 -8.47 4.26 30.09
C VAL A 517 -8.65 2.92 30.79
N ASN A 518 -8.25 1.85 30.11
CA ASN A 518 -8.36 0.46 30.59
C ASN A 518 -7.00 -0.06 31.10
N PRO A 519 -6.98 -0.97 32.09
CA PRO A 519 -8.14 -1.39 32.89
C PRO A 519 -8.69 -0.22 33.72
N HIS A 520 -10.01 -0.13 33.93
CA HIS A 520 -10.58 1.00 34.66
C HIS A 520 -10.10 1.11 36.11
N SER A 521 -9.78 -0.03 36.71
CA SER A 521 -9.18 -0.14 38.05
C SER A 521 -7.67 0.09 38.07
N LEU A 522 -7.08 0.58 36.97
CA LEU A 522 -5.64 0.86 36.89
C LEU A 522 -5.26 1.88 37.96
N GLU A 523 -4.21 1.56 38.71
CA GLU A 523 -3.55 2.45 39.65
C GLU A 523 -2.03 2.24 39.51
N THR A 524 -1.31 3.29 39.11
CA THR A 524 0.13 3.24 38.83
C THR A 524 0.92 4.02 39.87
N ASN A 525 2.19 3.66 40.06
CA ASN A 525 3.12 4.39 40.93
C ASN A 525 3.75 5.64 40.25
N LYS A 526 3.45 5.86 38.97
CA LYS A 526 3.89 7.00 38.16
C LYS A 526 2.68 7.61 37.49
N LYS A 527 2.65 8.95 37.39
CA LYS A 527 1.62 9.67 36.63
C LYS A 527 1.93 9.63 35.13
N PHE A 528 0.87 9.60 34.33
CA PHE A 528 0.87 9.72 32.89
C PHE A 528 -0.09 10.85 32.46
N LYS A 529 0.04 11.31 31.22
CA LYS A 529 -0.74 12.43 30.69
C LYS A 529 -1.80 11.93 29.71
N ILE A 530 -3.05 12.32 29.93
CA ILE A 530 -4.16 12.09 29.02
C ILE A 530 -4.44 13.40 28.29
N GLY A 531 -4.30 13.38 26.96
CA GLY A 531 -4.64 14.50 26.10
C GLY A 531 -6.08 14.39 25.59
N MET A 532 -6.84 15.48 25.68
CA MET A 532 -8.23 15.55 25.25
C MET A 532 -8.43 16.78 24.36
N LYS A 533 -8.94 16.56 23.15
CA LYS A 533 -9.39 17.67 22.29
C LYS A 533 -10.68 18.24 22.87
N ILE A 534 -10.76 19.57 22.94
CA ILE A 534 -11.90 20.28 23.50
C ILE A 534 -12.49 21.17 22.41
N ASP A 535 -13.79 21.41 22.49
CA ASP A 535 -14.43 22.45 21.70
C ASP A 535 -13.79 23.83 22.00
N PRO A 536 -13.13 24.48 21.02
CA PRO A 536 -12.46 25.77 21.22
C PRO A 536 -13.43 26.87 21.67
N SER A 537 -14.71 26.77 21.32
CA SER A 537 -15.74 27.72 21.76
C SER A 537 -16.01 27.64 23.27
N ALA A 538 -15.58 26.56 23.93
CA ALA A 538 -15.79 26.30 25.34
C ALA A 538 -14.50 26.32 26.18
N ALA A 539 -13.30 26.45 25.58
CA ALA A 539 -12.00 26.23 26.25
C ALA A 539 -11.78 27.03 27.55
N SER A 540 -12.34 28.24 27.66
CA SER A 540 -12.26 29.09 28.87
C SER A 540 -13.27 28.75 29.97
N LYS A 541 -14.20 27.82 29.73
CA LYS A 541 -15.34 27.47 30.62
C LYS A 541 -15.50 25.96 30.79
N VAL A 542 -14.40 25.20 30.79
CA VAL A 542 -14.43 23.74 30.85
C VAL A 542 -13.79 23.21 32.13
N GLN A 543 -14.39 22.17 32.70
CA GLN A 543 -13.85 21.38 33.81
C GLN A 543 -13.77 19.91 33.42
N PHE A 544 -12.78 19.21 33.96
CA PHE A 544 -12.49 17.81 33.64
C PHE A 544 -12.92 16.91 34.78
N TYR A 545 -13.47 15.77 34.41
CA TYR A 545 -14.00 14.79 35.35
C TYR A 545 -13.52 13.39 35.01
N ARG A 546 -13.27 12.59 36.04
CA ARG A 546 -13.00 11.15 35.97
C ARG A 546 -14.10 10.37 36.68
N SER A 547 -14.53 9.24 36.13
CA SER A 547 -15.43 8.31 36.82
C SER A 547 -14.77 7.69 38.05
N SER A 548 -15.58 7.10 38.93
CA SER A 548 -15.10 6.22 39.98
C SER A 548 -14.51 4.90 39.47
N ASP A 549 -13.71 4.26 40.31
CA ASP A 549 -13.01 3.01 40.02
C ASP A 549 -13.96 1.81 39.93
N ASP A 550 -15.10 1.86 40.63
CA ASP A 550 -16.14 0.83 40.60
C ASP A 550 -17.07 0.92 39.38
N MET A 551 -16.90 1.96 38.54
CA MET A 551 -17.72 2.23 37.36
C MET A 551 -19.23 2.24 37.63
N ASP A 552 -19.64 2.72 38.81
CA ASP A 552 -21.05 2.95 39.12
C ASP A 552 -21.67 4.03 38.20
N LEU A 553 -20.83 4.86 37.56
CA LEU A 553 -21.16 6.04 36.74
C LEU A 553 -22.06 7.07 37.45
N ASN A 554 -22.24 6.92 38.76
CA ASN A 554 -22.92 7.85 39.65
C ASN A 554 -21.95 8.84 40.27
N THR A 555 -20.70 8.43 40.45
CA THR A 555 -19.67 9.21 41.12
C THR A 555 -18.61 9.69 40.12
N TRP A 556 -18.37 11.01 40.13
CA TRP A 556 -17.40 11.66 39.25
C TRP A 556 -16.51 12.61 40.05
N TYR A 557 -15.21 12.51 39.85
CA TYR A 557 -14.20 13.32 40.52
C TYR A 557 -13.70 14.39 39.57
N LYS A 558 -13.69 15.64 40.03
CA LYS A 558 -13.02 16.72 39.29
C LYS A 558 -11.51 16.45 39.28
N VAL A 559 -10.89 16.54 38.12
CA VAL A 559 -9.44 16.38 37.94
C VAL A 559 -8.82 17.67 37.45
N ASP A 560 -7.60 17.95 37.90
CA ASP A 560 -6.84 19.11 37.45
C ASP A 560 -6.35 18.89 36.03
N SER A 561 -6.37 19.96 35.24
CA SER A 561 -5.97 19.95 33.84
C SER A 561 -5.14 21.17 33.49
N THR A 562 -4.28 21.01 32.49
CA THR A 562 -3.60 22.13 31.83
C THR A 562 -4.25 22.33 30.47
N ASN A 563 -4.79 23.53 30.23
CA ASN A 563 -5.60 23.82 29.05
C ASN A 563 -4.85 24.75 28.09
N SER A 564 -4.86 24.43 26.80
CA SER A 564 -4.67 25.36 25.68
C SER A 564 -6.01 25.66 25.01
N ASP A 565 -6.00 26.43 23.94
CA ASP A 565 -7.22 26.90 23.26
C ASP A 565 -8.09 25.77 22.66
N ASP A 566 -7.52 24.61 22.34
CA ASP A 566 -8.22 23.48 21.70
C ASP A 566 -7.89 22.10 22.30
N PHE A 567 -7.07 22.07 23.35
CA PHE A 567 -6.56 20.83 23.94
C PHE A 567 -6.37 20.97 25.44
N ALA A 568 -6.69 19.94 26.20
CA ALA A 568 -6.25 19.85 27.59
C ALA A 568 -5.52 18.58 27.87
N THR A 569 -4.64 18.68 28.85
CA THR A 569 -3.88 17.57 29.36
C THR A 569 -4.20 17.38 30.83
N VAL A 570 -4.64 16.17 31.18
CA VAL A 570 -4.86 15.71 32.55
C VAL A 570 -3.69 14.82 32.94
N GLU A 571 -3.05 15.10 34.07
CA GLU A 571 -1.99 14.25 34.60
C GLU A 571 -2.52 13.36 35.72
N THR A 572 -2.49 12.04 35.53
CA THR A 572 -3.17 11.06 36.37
C THR A 572 -2.35 9.78 36.52
N ASP A 573 -2.53 9.06 37.60
CA ASP A 573 -2.00 7.71 37.85
C ASP A 573 -3.11 6.64 37.84
N LYS A 574 -4.31 7.00 37.37
CA LYS A 574 -5.48 6.11 37.42
C LYS A 574 -6.13 5.86 36.06
N GLY A 575 -6.74 4.69 35.91
CA GLY A 575 -7.63 4.35 34.79
C GLY A 575 -8.98 5.05 34.85
N GLY A 576 -9.99 4.52 34.17
CA GLY A 576 -11.37 4.99 34.24
C GLY A 576 -11.76 5.89 33.08
N ILE A 577 -12.94 6.49 33.18
CA ILE A 577 -13.56 7.27 32.10
C ILE A 577 -13.35 8.76 32.38
N TYR A 578 -12.76 9.47 31.43
CA TYR A 578 -12.46 10.89 31.50
C TYR A 578 -13.32 11.68 30.51
N VAL A 579 -13.81 12.84 30.94
CA VAL A 579 -14.60 13.72 30.07
C VAL A 579 -14.46 15.20 30.47
N ALA A 580 -14.49 16.08 29.48
CA ALA A 580 -14.52 17.52 29.66
C ALA A 580 -15.98 18.02 29.58
N ARG A 581 -16.38 18.87 30.53
CA ARG A 581 -17.74 19.41 30.64
C ARG A 581 -17.72 20.93 30.69
N THR A 582 -18.70 21.56 30.05
CA THR A 582 -18.91 23.02 30.13
C THR A 582 -19.49 23.42 31.48
N VAL A 583 -19.03 24.54 32.03
CA VAL A 583 -19.51 25.11 33.29
C VAL A 583 -20.37 26.35 33.02
N PRO A 584 -21.58 26.46 33.62
CA PRO A 584 -22.40 27.66 33.47
C PRO A 584 -21.73 28.90 34.09
N ASP A 585 -21.75 30.01 33.35
CA ASP A 585 -21.28 31.30 33.82
C ASP A 585 -22.34 31.96 34.72
N LYS A 586 -22.13 31.94 36.03
CA LYS A 586 -23.06 32.50 37.02
C LYS A 586 -23.27 34.01 36.81
N ALA A 587 -22.32 34.74 36.22
CA ALA A 587 -22.44 36.17 35.96
C ALA A 587 -23.31 36.47 34.73
N ALA A 588 -23.21 35.66 33.68
CA ALA A 588 -24.05 35.80 32.48
C ALA A 588 -25.53 35.54 32.77
N ILE A 589 -25.85 34.53 33.60
CA ILE A 589 -27.23 34.22 33.99
C ILE A 589 -27.81 35.34 34.85
N ALA A 590 -27.05 35.89 35.80
CA ALA A 590 -27.48 37.05 36.58
C ALA A 590 -27.71 38.28 35.69
N GLY A 591 -26.82 38.52 34.71
CA GLY A 591 -26.94 39.62 33.74
C GLY A 591 -28.17 39.50 32.85
N ILE A 592 -28.49 38.30 32.34
CA ILE A 592 -29.69 38.06 31.52
C ILE A 592 -30.96 38.26 32.36
N VAL A 593 -31.01 37.74 33.59
CA VAL A 593 -32.16 37.92 34.48
C VAL A 593 -32.37 39.40 34.82
N ILE A 594 -31.30 40.14 35.13
CA ILE A 594 -31.36 41.58 35.41
C ILE A 594 -31.80 42.36 34.16
N THR A 595 -31.27 42.03 32.99
CA THR A 595 -31.61 42.70 31.72
C THR A 595 -33.08 42.46 31.35
N CYS A 596 -33.56 41.21 31.49
CA CYS A 596 -34.98 40.89 31.30
C CYS A 596 -35.86 41.64 32.31
N LEU A 597 -35.44 41.78 33.58
CA LEU A 597 -36.17 42.57 34.58
C LEU A 597 -36.24 44.05 34.21
N VAL A 598 -35.13 44.64 33.76
CA VAL A 598 -35.04 46.05 33.35
C VAL A 598 -35.92 46.29 32.11
N ILE A 599 -35.93 45.38 31.14
CA ILE A 599 -36.79 45.47 29.95
C ILE A 599 -38.26 45.36 30.34
N VAL A 600 -38.64 44.45 31.24
CA VAL A 600 -40.04 44.33 31.71
C VAL A 600 -40.48 45.60 32.46
N ILE A 601 -39.61 46.19 33.29
CA ILE A 601 -39.88 47.45 33.98
C ILE A 601 -39.96 48.63 32.99
N ALA A 602 -39.08 48.67 31.98
CA ALA A 602 -39.09 49.72 30.97
C ALA A 602 -40.33 49.63 30.05
N ILE A 603 -40.73 48.44 29.64
CA ILE A 603 -41.96 48.21 28.86
C ILE A 603 -43.18 48.53 29.73
N GLY A 604 -43.24 48.05 30.97
CA GLY A 604 -44.33 48.34 31.90
C GLY A 604 -44.45 49.84 32.21
N GLY A 605 -43.32 50.51 32.44
CA GLY A 605 -43.24 51.96 32.67
C GLY A 605 -43.62 52.78 31.43
N SER A 606 -43.21 52.35 30.24
CA SER A 606 -43.59 52.99 28.97
C SER A 606 -45.08 52.83 28.70
N VAL A 607 -45.63 51.63 28.89
CA VAL A 607 -47.06 51.36 28.76
C VAL A 607 -47.86 52.21 29.75
N PHE A 608 -47.41 52.32 31.01
CA PHE A 608 -48.06 53.16 32.02
C PHE A 608 -47.97 54.66 31.71
N TYR A 609 -46.81 55.13 31.26
CA TYR A 609 -46.58 56.54 30.88
C TYR A 609 -47.47 56.95 29.69
N PHE A 610 -47.53 56.14 28.63
CA PHE A 610 -48.36 56.44 27.46
C PHE A 610 -49.85 56.20 27.70
N ARG A 611 -50.24 55.42 28.71
CA ARG A 611 -51.63 55.35 29.19
C ARG A 611 -52.09 56.64 29.87
N ARG A 612 -51.17 57.35 30.54
CA ARG A 612 -51.43 58.60 31.26
C ARG A 612 -51.29 59.85 30.39
N HIS A 613 -50.51 59.75 29.31
CA HIS A 613 -50.26 60.83 28.35
C HIS A 613 -50.54 60.38 26.90
N PRO A 614 -51.81 60.12 26.53
CA PRO A 614 -52.18 59.64 25.20
C PRO A 614 -51.91 60.66 24.07
N ASP A 615 -51.87 61.95 24.41
CA ASP A 615 -51.49 63.05 23.54
C ASP A 615 -50.04 62.93 23.02
N LYS A 616 -49.12 62.44 23.85
CA LYS A 616 -47.72 62.23 23.45
C LYS A 616 -47.52 61.02 22.54
N TRP A 617 -48.35 59.98 22.69
CA TRP A 617 -48.35 58.82 21.79
C TRP A 617 -48.80 59.21 20.37
N GLN A 618 -49.75 60.16 20.26
CA GLN A 618 -50.20 60.68 18.97
C GLN A 618 -49.14 61.53 18.26
N ASN A 619 -48.29 62.24 19.00
CA ASN A 619 -47.18 63.01 18.42
C ASN A 619 -46.05 62.12 17.88
N LEU A 620 -45.82 60.94 18.49
CA LEU A 620 -44.88 59.92 17.97
C LEU A 620 -45.36 59.28 16.66
N LYS A 621 -46.68 59.21 16.42
CA LYS A 621 -47.25 58.74 15.14
C LYS A 621 -47.18 59.79 14.02
N LYS A 622 -46.92 61.06 14.34
CA LYS A 622 -46.90 62.16 13.37
C LYS A 622 -45.50 62.51 12.86
N SER A 623 -44.44 61.93 13.40
CA SER A 623 -43.06 62.12 12.94
C SER A 623 -42.58 61.00 12.00
N ASP A 624 -43.43 60.56 11.08
CA ASP A 624 -43.16 59.46 10.14
C ASP A 624 -42.42 59.93 8.86
N GLU A 625 -41.48 60.87 8.99
CA GLU A 625 -40.59 61.26 7.88
C GLU A 625 -39.10 61.23 8.21
N ASP A 626 -38.67 61.01 9.46
CA ASP A 626 -37.26 60.77 9.76
C ASP A 626 -37.06 59.74 10.89
N GLY A 627 -36.64 58.53 10.51
CA GLY A 627 -35.66 57.75 11.28
C GLY A 627 -36.08 57.07 12.58
N THR A 628 -37.37 56.94 12.93
CA THR A 628 -37.77 56.33 14.23
C THR A 628 -38.13 54.84 14.14
N MET A 629 -37.80 54.17 13.03
CA MET A 629 -37.75 52.70 12.93
C MET A 629 -36.31 52.16 13.01
N LEU A 630 -35.37 52.93 13.60
CA LEU A 630 -33.98 52.50 13.80
C LEU A 630 -33.75 51.76 15.13
N PHE A 631 -34.60 51.95 16.14
CA PHE A 631 -34.37 51.36 17.47
C PHE A 631 -34.72 49.87 17.57
N PHE A 632 -35.60 49.36 16.70
CA PHE A 632 -35.90 47.93 16.65
C PHE A 632 -35.03 47.15 15.64
N THR A 633 -34.43 47.83 14.67
CA THR A 633 -33.54 47.22 13.67
C THR A 633 -32.08 47.19 14.12
N CYS A 634 -31.59 48.17 14.91
CA CYS A 634 -30.23 48.14 15.47
C CYS A 634 -29.97 46.96 16.42
N GLY A 635 -31.00 46.50 17.16
CA GLY A 635 -30.87 45.36 18.06
C GLY A 635 -30.69 44.01 17.35
N PHE A 636 -31.16 43.89 16.11
CA PHE A 636 -31.01 42.67 15.31
C PHE A 636 -29.71 42.67 14.48
N VAL A 637 -29.22 43.85 14.07
CA VAL A 637 -27.98 44.00 13.28
C VAL A 637 -26.73 43.78 14.14
N LEU A 638 -26.74 44.17 15.42
CA LEU A 638 -25.63 43.91 16.36
C LEU A 638 -25.39 42.42 16.65
N LEU A 639 -26.39 41.55 16.44
CA LEU A 639 -26.21 40.10 16.58
C LEU A 639 -25.55 39.46 15.34
N THR A 640 -25.69 40.07 14.15
CA THR A 640 -25.11 39.53 12.90
C THR A 640 -23.67 39.99 12.66
N THR A 641 -23.25 41.14 13.19
CA THR A 641 -21.87 41.63 13.02
C THR A 641 -20.86 40.94 13.95
N ALA A 642 -21.29 40.39 15.09
CA ALA A 642 -20.42 39.64 15.98
C ALA A 642 -20.04 38.23 15.45
N VAL A 643 -20.78 37.70 14.46
CA VAL A 643 -20.53 36.38 13.86
C VAL A 643 -19.53 36.46 12.68
N ALA A 644 -19.29 37.65 12.12
CA ALA A 644 -18.42 37.84 10.96
C ALA A 644 -16.96 38.22 11.30
N GLU A 645 -16.66 38.63 12.54
CA GLU A 645 -15.34 39.16 12.94
C GLU A 645 -14.37 38.11 13.53
N VAL A 646 -14.78 36.84 13.61
CA VAL A 646 -13.92 35.72 14.05
C VAL A 646 -13.13 35.11 12.87
N ASN A 647 -13.43 35.50 11.62
CA ASN A 647 -12.90 34.83 10.44
C ASN A 647 -12.06 35.75 9.53
N SER A 648 -11.05 36.46 10.06
CA SER A 648 -10.09 37.18 9.18
C SER A 648 -8.72 37.55 9.76
N LYS A 649 -8.18 36.85 10.77
CA LYS A 649 -6.79 37.06 11.23
C LYS A 649 -6.00 35.77 11.28
N GLY A 650 -5.78 35.19 10.10
CA GLY A 650 -4.99 33.97 9.92
C GLY A 650 -4.30 33.88 8.57
N VAL A 651 -3.98 34.99 7.91
CA VAL A 651 -3.13 34.99 6.70
C VAL A 651 -2.37 36.30 6.63
N LYS A 652 -1.11 36.30 7.11
CA LYS A 652 0.04 37.14 6.68
C LYS A 652 1.13 37.12 7.75
N SER A 653 2.06 36.16 7.67
CA SER A 653 3.51 36.37 7.79
C SER A 653 4.28 35.04 7.87
N VAL A 654 4.39 34.29 6.76
CA VAL A 654 5.52 33.37 6.55
C VAL A 654 5.84 33.35 5.05
N ALA A 655 6.32 34.47 4.54
CA ALA A 655 6.89 34.55 3.20
C ALA A 655 8.24 35.26 3.27
N GLU A 656 9.13 34.77 4.13
CA GLU A 656 10.53 35.14 4.11
C GLU A 656 11.40 33.94 4.54
N LYS A 657 12.25 33.50 3.61
CA LYS A 657 13.42 32.60 3.78
C LYS A 657 13.19 31.09 3.99
N VAL A 658 12.49 30.41 3.07
CA VAL A 658 12.64 28.95 2.91
C VAL A 658 13.43 28.66 1.63
N LEU A 659 14.73 28.37 1.75
CA LEU A 659 15.56 27.90 0.64
C LEU A 659 15.38 26.38 0.47
N LEU A 660 14.97 25.93 -0.71
CA LEU A 660 14.96 24.50 -1.04
C LEU A 660 16.41 24.05 -1.18
N THR A 661 16.82 23.07 -0.38
CA THR A 661 18.21 22.60 -0.34
C THR A 661 18.26 21.15 -0.82
N ALA A 662 19.29 20.79 -1.58
CA ALA A 662 19.59 19.42 -1.99
C ALA A 662 21.08 19.13 -1.78
N PHE A 663 21.45 17.86 -1.76
CA PHE A 663 22.84 17.43 -1.69
C PHE A 663 23.08 16.18 -2.52
N SER A 664 24.32 15.96 -2.92
CA SER A 664 24.79 14.71 -3.53
C SER A 664 26.15 14.35 -2.94
N TYR A 665 26.34 13.06 -2.64
CA TYR A 665 27.65 12.51 -2.31
C TYR A 665 28.21 11.84 -3.55
N ILE A 666 29.29 12.39 -4.10
CA ILE A 666 30.01 11.82 -5.23
C ILE A 666 30.88 10.69 -4.68
N THR A 667 30.69 9.49 -5.22
CA THR A 667 31.55 8.34 -4.96
C THR A 667 32.26 7.90 -6.23
N SER A 668 33.35 7.17 -6.07
CA SER A 668 34.12 6.65 -7.19
C SER A 668 33.26 5.73 -8.04
N ASN A 669 33.48 5.74 -9.36
CA ASN A 669 32.78 4.83 -10.25
C ASN A 669 33.15 3.37 -9.88
N SER A 670 32.14 2.53 -9.63
CA SER A 670 32.35 1.11 -9.29
C SER A 670 32.85 0.27 -10.46
N ALA A 671 32.80 0.81 -11.68
CA ALA A 671 33.43 0.27 -12.88
C ALA A 671 34.35 1.34 -13.51
N PRO A 672 35.52 1.65 -12.90
CA PRO A 672 36.39 2.70 -13.39
C PRO A 672 37.12 2.28 -14.68
N PRO A 673 37.55 3.23 -15.52
CA PRO A 673 38.40 2.94 -16.68
C PRO A 673 39.71 2.24 -16.27
N PRO A 674 40.25 1.34 -17.10
CA PRO A 674 41.53 0.68 -16.83
C PRO A 674 42.66 1.71 -16.57
N GLY A 675 43.31 1.63 -15.41
CA GLY A 675 44.42 2.52 -15.03
C GLY A 675 44.08 3.65 -14.04
N THR A 676 42.87 3.69 -13.49
CA THR A 676 42.45 4.74 -12.55
C THR A 676 42.81 4.36 -11.09
N GLU A 677 43.82 5.02 -10.49
CA GLU A 677 44.31 4.71 -9.12
C GLU A 677 43.70 5.55 -7.98
N THR A 678 42.89 6.57 -8.26
CA THR A 678 42.40 7.49 -7.20
C THR A 678 40.91 7.31 -6.87
N PRO A 679 40.54 7.09 -5.59
CA PRO A 679 39.14 7.02 -5.19
C PRO A 679 38.54 8.43 -5.11
N VAL A 680 37.92 8.88 -6.21
CA VAL A 680 37.16 10.15 -6.26
C VAL A 680 36.03 10.13 -5.21
N ARG A 681 35.98 11.15 -4.35
CA ARG A 681 34.91 11.33 -3.36
C ARG A 681 34.60 12.80 -3.17
N GLY A 682 33.33 13.16 -2.97
CA GLY A 682 32.96 14.55 -2.79
C GLY A 682 31.53 14.78 -2.33
N LYS A 683 31.19 16.04 -2.11
CA LYS A 683 29.85 16.50 -1.77
C LYS A 683 29.50 17.71 -2.63
N VAL A 684 28.27 17.73 -3.14
CA VAL A 684 27.67 18.89 -3.80
C VAL A 684 26.47 19.31 -2.96
N MET A 685 26.38 20.58 -2.59
CA MET A 685 25.21 21.17 -1.92
C MET A 685 24.52 22.13 -2.86
N MET A 686 23.22 21.97 -3.09
CA MET A 686 22.42 22.82 -3.96
C MET A 686 21.43 23.63 -3.13
N THR A 687 21.21 24.90 -3.48
CA THR A 687 20.18 25.75 -2.88
C THR A 687 19.41 26.47 -3.97
N GLN A 688 18.08 26.47 -3.88
CA GLN A 688 17.19 27.20 -4.79
C GLN A 688 16.16 28.00 -3.98
N PRO A 689 15.92 29.28 -4.31
CA PRO A 689 14.83 30.05 -3.72
C PRO A 689 13.46 29.37 -3.94
N PRO A 690 12.51 29.56 -3.01
CA PRO A 690 11.20 28.92 -3.10
C PRO A 690 10.43 29.43 -4.33
N LEU A 691 9.54 28.59 -4.87
CA LEU A 691 8.72 28.88 -6.05
C LEU A 691 9.49 29.13 -7.37
N GLY A 692 10.82 28.91 -7.40
CA GLY A 692 11.63 28.99 -8.64
C GLY A 692 11.89 30.40 -9.12
N LEU A 693 11.74 31.37 -8.22
CA LEU A 693 11.94 32.78 -8.50
C LEU A 693 13.44 33.17 -8.60
N GLY A 694 14.36 32.21 -8.59
CA GLY A 694 15.79 32.46 -8.68
C GLY A 694 16.64 31.24 -9.08
N PRO A 695 17.92 31.46 -9.39
CA PRO A 695 18.83 30.42 -9.86
C PRO A 695 19.17 29.41 -8.76
N THR A 696 19.59 28.21 -9.15
CA THR A 696 20.11 27.20 -8.24
C THR A 696 21.61 27.43 -8.04
N THR A 697 22.03 27.58 -6.79
CA THR A 697 23.44 27.70 -6.38
C THR A 697 23.95 26.34 -5.94
N MET A 698 25.15 25.95 -6.37
CA MET A 698 25.76 24.64 -6.16
C MET A 698 27.17 24.81 -5.58
N HIS A 699 27.36 24.43 -4.32
CA HIS A 699 28.66 24.38 -3.67
C HIS A 699 29.26 22.98 -3.84
N ILE A 700 30.42 22.89 -4.49
CA ILE A 700 31.05 21.65 -4.92
C ILE A 700 32.36 21.48 -4.15
N HIS A 701 32.50 20.34 -3.47
CA HIS A 701 33.73 19.90 -2.82
C HIS A 701 34.05 18.46 -3.23
N ILE A 702 35.00 18.23 -4.13
CA ILE A 702 35.37 16.90 -4.64
C ILE A 702 36.88 16.71 -4.49
N LYS A 703 37.34 15.53 -4.08
CA LYS A 703 38.76 15.19 -3.92
C LYS A 703 39.09 13.86 -4.57
N GLY A 704 40.38 13.61 -4.77
CA GLY A 704 40.89 12.38 -5.36
C GLY A 704 40.87 12.42 -6.89
N LEU A 705 40.96 13.61 -7.48
CA LEU A 705 41.13 13.82 -8.91
C LEU A 705 42.62 13.99 -9.25
N PRO A 706 43.03 13.80 -10.51
CA PRO A 706 44.38 14.14 -10.93
C PRO A 706 44.72 15.61 -10.58
N PRO A 707 45.92 15.90 -10.05
CA PRO A 707 46.29 17.27 -9.73
C PRO A 707 46.39 18.17 -10.97
N ASN A 708 45.96 19.44 -10.84
CA ASN A 708 46.03 20.47 -11.88
C ASN A 708 45.32 20.12 -13.19
N THR A 709 44.19 19.39 -13.12
CA THR A 709 43.39 19.02 -14.29
C THR A 709 42.01 19.66 -14.30
N VAL A 710 41.39 19.68 -15.48
CA VAL A 710 40.04 20.23 -15.74
C VAL A 710 39.11 19.09 -16.13
N HIS A 711 37.90 19.08 -15.56
CA HIS A 711 36.96 17.99 -15.68
C HIS A 711 35.57 18.50 -16.06
N GLY A 712 34.94 17.83 -17.04
CA GLY A 712 33.52 18.03 -17.35
C GLY A 712 32.63 17.57 -16.20
N PHE A 713 31.60 18.35 -15.89
CA PHE A 713 30.71 18.13 -14.77
C PHE A 713 29.25 18.28 -15.20
N HIS A 714 28.47 17.21 -15.05
CA HIS A 714 27.13 17.14 -15.63
C HIS A 714 26.13 16.52 -14.66
N ILE A 715 24.84 16.82 -14.89
CA ILE A 715 23.72 16.08 -14.31
C ILE A 715 23.24 15.09 -15.37
N HIS A 716 23.29 13.80 -15.06
CA HIS A 716 22.84 12.71 -15.90
C HIS A 716 21.38 12.33 -15.62
N GLU A 717 20.75 11.67 -16.59
CA GLU A 717 19.30 11.43 -16.61
C GLU A 717 18.81 10.58 -15.44
N TYR A 718 19.53 9.51 -15.09
CA TYR A 718 19.10 8.55 -14.08
C TYR A 718 19.93 8.64 -12.80
N GLY A 719 19.26 8.55 -11.65
CA GLY A 719 19.90 8.35 -10.34
C GLY A 719 20.28 6.90 -10.07
N ASP A 720 20.71 6.14 -11.07
CA ASP A 720 21.20 4.78 -10.90
C ASP A 720 22.73 4.76 -10.94
N THR A 721 23.33 4.75 -9.75
CA THR A 721 24.78 4.66 -9.56
C THR A 721 25.21 3.26 -9.12
N LEU A 722 24.32 2.25 -9.15
CA LEU A 722 24.52 0.94 -8.52
C LEU A 722 24.46 -0.22 -9.51
N SER A 723 23.62 -0.16 -10.55
CA SER A 723 23.45 -1.26 -11.50
C SER A 723 24.69 -1.50 -12.37
N ASP A 724 25.33 -0.43 -12.84
CA ASP A 724 26.59 -0.48 -13.60
C ASP A 724 27.49 0.73 -13.28
N GLY A 725 27.61 1.02 -11.98
CA GLY A 725 28.35 2.18 -11.48
C GLY A 725 27.84 3.49 -12.07
N CYS A 726 28.75 4.33 -12.55
CA CYS A 726 28.35 5.58 -13.17
C CYS A 726 27.77 5.41 -14.57
N GLN A 727 27.87 4.24 -15.22
CA GLN A 727 27.34 4.03 -16.57
C GLN A 727 25.81 3.99 -16.59
N SER A 728 25.20 3.42 -15.55
CA SER A 728 23.75 3.34 -15.38
C SER A 728 23.06 4.69 -15.17
N THR A 729 23.82 5.78 -14.98
CA THR A 729 23.24 7.13 -14.89
C THR A 729 22.68 7.65 -16.24
N GLY A 730 22.92 6.95 -17.35
CA GLY A 730 22.38 7.33 -18.68
C GLY A 730 23.15 8.47 -19.34
N SER A 731 22.48 9.23 -20.21
CA SER A 731 23.05 10.40 -20.89
C SER A 731 22.89 11.67 -20.05
N HIS A 732 23.38 12.82 -20.52
CA HIS A 732 23.10 14.11 -19.88
C HIS A 732 21.59 14.33 -19.78
N TYR A 733 21.13 14.93 -18.69
CA TYR A 733 19.72 15.18 -18.48
C TYR A 733 19.21 16.25 -19.48
N ASN A 734 18.39 15.81 -20.44
CA ASN A 734 17.95 16.61 -21.58
C ASN A 734 16.44 16.47 -21.85
N PRO A 735 15.57 16.98 -20.97
CA PRO A 735 14.12 16.87 -21.12
C PRO A 735 13.57 17.72 -22.28
N LEU A 736 14.37 18.65 -22.83
CA LEU A 736 13.99 19.55 -23.91
C LEU A 736 14.57 19.15 -25.28
N HIS A 737 15.24 17.99 -25.36
CA HIS A 737 15.84 17.45 -26.58
C HIS A 737 16.74 18.45 -27.34
N MET A 738 17.54 19.22 -26.61
CA MET A 738 18.53 20.15 -27.16
C MET A 738 19.85 19.43 -27.48
N THR A 739 20.76 20.08 -28.19
CA THR A 739 22.16 19.63 -28.28
C THR A 739 22.95 20.07 -27.05
N HIS A 740 24.08 19.41 -26.79
CA HIS A 740 25.02 19.79 -25.75
C HIS A 740 25.61 21.19 -26.00
N GLY A 741 25.93 21.93 -24.94
CA GLY A 741 26.52 23.27 -25.01
C GLY A 741 27.04 23.79 -23.67
N ALA A 742 27.66 24.97 -23.66
CA ALA A 742 28.17 25.58 -22.42
C ALA A 742 27.01 26.03 -21.50
N PRO A 743 27.23 26.17 -20.18
CA PRO A 743 26.18 26.60 -19.24
C PRO A 743 25.47 27.91 -19.62
N GLN A 744 26.18 28.85 -20.22
CA GLN A 744 25.64 30.13 -20.66
C GLN A 744 24.83 30.06 -21.97
N ASP A 745 24.94 28.96 -22.72
CA ASP A 745 24.34 28.88 -24.06
C ASP A 745 22.83 28.74 -24.01
N LYS A 746 22.14 29.30 -25.00
CA LYS A 746 20.68 29.16 -25.13
C LYS A 746 20.30 27.71 -25.47
N ILE A 747 21.11 27.06 -26.29
CA ILE A 747 20.96 25.65 -26.67
C ILE A 747 22.01 24.86 -25.89
N ARG A 748 21.53 24.09 -24.91
CA ARG A 748 22.32 23.17 -24.06
C ARG A 748 21.38 22.14 -23.47
N HIS A 749 21.91 21.02 -23.00
CA HIS A 749 21.15 20.16 -22.11
C HIS A 749 20.92 20.85 -20.76
N LEU A 750 19.85 20.46 -20.08
CA LEU A 750 19.53 21.00 -18.75
C LEU A 750 20.59 20.59 -17.71
N GLY A 751 21.25 19.46 -17.94
CA GLY A 751 22.33 18.95 -17.09
C GLY A 751 23.75 19.43 -17.41
N ASP A 752 23.97 20.30 -18.41
CA ASP A 752 25.32 20.69 -18.84
C ASP A 752 25.93 21.76 -17.92
N LEU A 753 26.72 21.41 -16.89
CA LEU A 753 27.28 22.39 -15.94
C LEU A 753 28.69 22.88 -16.31
N GLY A 754 29.23 22.37 -17.41
CA GLY A 754 30.52 22.76 -17.96
C GLY A 754 31.69 22.16 -17.19
N ASN A 755 32.74 22.95 -16.99
CA ASN A 755 34.01 22.46 -16.44
C ASN A 755 34.28 22.94 -15.00
N VAL A 756 34.91 22.07 -14.22
CA VAL A 756 35.44 22.34 -12.87
C VAL A 756 36.93 22.01 -12.81
N VAL A 757 37.70 22.73 -11.99
CA VAL A 757 39.16 22.66 -11.95
C VAL A 757 39.64 22.05 -10.64
N ALA A 758 40.43 20.99 -10.72
CA ALA A 758 41.11 20.40 -9.57
C ALA A 758 42.44 21.12 -9.33
N ASP A 759 42.71 21.48 -8.08
CA ASP A 759 43.97 22.13 -7.67
C ASP A 759 45.17 21.16 -7.66
N LYS A 760 46.32 21.63 -7.18
CA LYS A 760 47.56 20.84 -7.10
C LYS A 760 47.47 19.68 -6.09
N GLU A 761 46.44 19.64 -5.26
CA GLU A 761 46.12 18.55 -4.33
C GLU A 761 45.06 17.59 -4.91
N GLY A 762 44.55 17.83 -6.12
CA GLY A 762 43.50 17.02 -6.71
C GLY A 762 42.12 17.27 -6.08
N VAL A 763 41.89 18.49 -5.59
CA VAL A 763 40.65 18.92 -4.93
C VAL A 763 39.96 20.03 -5.74
N ILE A 764 38.64 19.92 -5.88
CA ILE A 764 37.75 20.95 -6.41
C ILE A 764 37.03 21.61 -5.23
N ASN A 765 37.14 22.93 -5.15
CA ASN A 765 36.32 23.80 -4.30
C ASN A 765 35.69 24.88 -5.19
N ALA A 766 34.43 24.71 -5.58
CA ALA A 766 33.78 25.61 -6.54
C ALA A 766 32.35 25.96 -6.12
N VAL A 767 31.86 27.10 -6.61
CA VAL A 767 30.46 27.50 -6.50
C VAL A 767 29.93 27.78 -7.91
N LEU A 768 28.94 27.01 -8.34
CA LEU A 768 28.26 27.22 -9.63
C LEU A 768 26.86 27.78 -9.40
N VAL A 769 26.43 28.74 -10.21
CA VAL A 769 25.08 29.30 -10.16
C VAL A 769 24.43 29.08 -11.52
N ASP A 770 23.36 28.29 -11.56
CA ASP A 770 22.67 27.94 -12.80
C ASP A 770 21.20 28.40 -12.78
N PRO A 771 20.75 29.22 -13.75
CA PRO A 771 19.39 29.75 -13.77
C PRO A 771 18.35 28.76 -14.31
N ARG A 772 18.75 27.62 -14.88
CA ARG A 772 17.86 26.66 -15.54
C ARG A 772 17.68 25.38 -14.74
N VAL A 773 18.69 24.93 -14.00
CA VAL A 773 18.63 23.72 -13.17
C VAL A 773 17.59 23.90 -12.05
N PRO A 774 16.47 23.17 -12.06
CA PRO A 774 15.45 23.31 -11.02
C PRO A 774 15.53 22.16 -9.99
N LEU A 775 15.33 22.46 -8.71
CA LEU A 775 15.21 21.47 -7.64
C LEU A 775 13.77 20.98 -7.43
N PHE A 776 12.78 21.59 -8.09
CA PHE A 776 11.37 21.23 -7.98
C PHE A 776 10.64 21.41 -9.33
N GLY A 777 9.40 20.92 -9.43
CA GLY A 777 8.64 20.94 -10.67
C GLY A 777 8.97 19.78 -11.62
N PRO A 778 8.33 19.71 -12.80
CA PRO A 778 8.39 18.56 -13.70
C PRO A 778 9.79 18.28 -14.27
N PHE A 779 10.65 19.30 -14.32
CA PHE A 779 12.02 19.15 -14.77
C PHE A 779 13.05 19.04 -13.64
N SER A 780 12.61 18.79 -12.39
CA SER A 780 13.51 18.70 -11.24
C SER A 780 14.68 17.74 -11.49
N VAL A 781 15.87 18.13 -11.00
CA VAL A 781 17.07 17.28 -10.99
C VAL A 781 17.16 16.39 -9.75
N VAL A 782 16.25 16.51 -8.79
CA VAL A 782 16.19 15.61 -7.62
C VAL A 782 15.90 14.17 -8.08
N GLY A 783 16.66 13.21 -7.57
CA GLY A 783 16.59 11.80 -7.96
C GLY A 783 17.43 11.45 -9.20
N ARG A 784 18.10 12.44 -9.80
CA ARG A 784 19.09 12.25 -10.88
C ARG A 784 20.50 12.16 -10.30
N ALA A 785 21.55 12.11 -11.11
CA ALA A 785 22.92 12.01 -10.60
C ALA A 785 23.84 13.09 -11.17
N PHE A 786 24.72 13.63 -10.32
CA PHE A 786 25.91 14.32 -10.80
C PHE A 786 26.93 13.30 -11.29
N VAL A 787 27.69 13.66 -12.32
CA VAL A 787 28.82 12.89 -12.86
C VAL A 787 30.00 13.83 -13.08
N ILE A 788 31.17 13.44 -12.58
CA ILE A 788 32.45 14.10 -12.84
C ILE A 788 33.24 13.23 -13.83
N HIS A 789 33.70 13.85 -14.92
CA HIS A 789 34.33 13.16 -16.04
C HIS A 789 35.86 13.25 -16.02
N GLU A 790 36.51 12.41 -16.82
CA GLU A 790 37.96 12.30 -16.92
C GLU A 790 38.58 13.53 -17.60
N LYS A 791 37.96 14.05 -18.67
CA LYS A 791 38.51 15.08 -19.53
C LYS A 791 37.73 16.38 -19.44
N ILE A 792 38.30 17.41 -20.04
CA ILE A 792 37.63 18.69 -20.27
C ILE A 792 36.43 18.50 -21.21
N ASP A 793 35.32 19.16 -20.85
CA ASP A 793 34.16 19.35 -21.72
C ASP A 793 34.46 20.45 -22.76
N ASP A 794 34.29 20.15 -24.05
CA ASP A 794 34.52 21.04 -25.18
C ASP A 794 33.34 21.99 -25.51
N PHE A 795 32.29 21.97 -24.70
CA PHE A 795 31.11 22.81 -24.79
C PHE A 795 30.33 22.72 -26.11
N GLY A 796 30.41 21.58 -26.81
CA GLY A 796 29.75 21.42 -28.10
C GLY A 796 30.50 22.09 -29.27
N GLN A 797 31.75 22.49 -29.07
CA GLN A 797 32.56 23.23 -30.07
C GLN A 797 33.56 22.34 -30.84
N GLY A 798 33.51 21.02 -30.65
CA GLY A 798 34.32 20.07 -31.40
C GLY A 798 34.06 20.18 -32.91
N THR A 799 35.13 20.17 -33.70
CA THR A 799 35.06 20.27 -35.17
C THR A 799 35.56 19.00 -35.84
N GLY A 800 35.18 18.80 -37.11
CA GLY A 800 35.59 17.64 -37.89
C GLY A 800 35.07 16.32 -37.27
N PRO A 801 35.90 15.28 -37.16
CA PRO A 801 35.46 13.97 -36.64
C PRO A 801 34.91 13.98 -35.21
N LEU A 802 35.23 15.00 -34.41
CA LEU A 802 34.79 15.11 -33.00
C LEU A 802 33.42 15.78 -32.84
N GLN A 803 32.88 16.38 -33.91
CA GLN A 803 31.67 17.21 -33.85
C GLN A 803 30.43 16.44 -33.40
N VAL A 804 30.28 15.18 -33.85
CA VAL A 804 29.08 14.38 -33.55
C VAL A 804 28.98 14.05 -32.06
N GLU A 805 30.11 13.75 -31.43
CA GLU A 805 30.16 13.41 -30.00
C GLU A 805 30.20 14.68 -29.13
N SER A 806 30.85 15.74 -29.62
CA SER A 806 30.84 17.07 -28.99
C SER A 806 29.42 17.56 -28.74
N LEU A 807 28.53 17.47 -29.74
CA LEU A 807 27.13 17.87 -29.61
C LEU A 807 26.28 16.97 -28.69
N LYS A 808 26.84 15.88 -28.14
CA LYS A 808 26.16 14.95 -27.23
C LYS A 808 26.71 14.98 -25.81
N THR A 809 28.02 14.98 -25.64
CA THR A 809 28.68 14.74 -24.34
C THR A 809 29.81 15.72 -24.05
N GLY A 810 30.07 16.68 -24.94
CA GLY A 810 31.20 17.59 -24.82
C GLY A 810 32.57 16.91 -24.95
N ASN A 811 32.62 15.66 -25.44
CA ASN A 811 33.82 14.84 -25.47
C ASN A 811 34.54 14.70 -24.10
N ALA A 812 33.82 14.84 -22.99
CA ALA A 812 34.39 14.85 -21.63
C ALA A 812 34.98 13.50 -21.18
N GLY A 813 34.85 12.44 -21.98
CA GLY A 813 35.45 11.15 -21.73
C GLY A 813 34.76 10.37 -20.60
N ASP A 814 35.51 9.48 -19.98
CA ASP A 814 34.96 8.51 -19.03
C ASP A 814 34.48 9.13 -17.73
N ARG A 815 33.66 8.38 -16.98
CA ARG A 815 33.02 8.83 -15.73
C ARG A 815 33.88 8.43 -14.54
N LEU A 816 34.50 9.39 -13.86
CA LEU A 816 35.38 9.15 -12.72
C LEU A 816 34.59 8.93 -11.41
N GLY A 817 33.47 9.62 -11.26
CA GLY A 817 32.62 9.50 -10.08
C GLY A 817 31.22 10.05 -10.32
N CYS A 818 30.28 9.60 -9.52
CA CYS A 818 28.88 10.01 -9.63
C CYS A 818 28.18 9.95 -8.29
N GLY A 819 27.05 10.65 -8.17
CA GLY A 819 26.27 10.69 -6.95
C GLY A 819 24.85 11.20 -7.16
N ILE A 820 23.89 10.51 -6.56
CA ILE A 820 22.46 10.84 -6.66
C ILE A 820 22.17 12.16 -5.94
N ILE A 821 21.44 13.05 -6.59
CA ILE A 821 20.92 14.32 -6.07
C ILE A 821 19.72 14.04 -5.18
N ARG A 822 19.80 14.40 -3.90
CA ARG A 822 18.77 14.15 -2.88
C ARG A 822 18.38 15.46 -2.22
N LEU A 823 17.11 15.61 -1.85
CA LEU A 823 16.70 16.77 -1.05
C LEU A 823 17.39 16.72 0.32
N ALA A 824 17.86 17.88 0.79
CA ALA A 824 18.34 18.07 2.14
C ALA A 824 17.15 18.42 3.04
N PRO A 825 17.08 17.87 4.26
CA PRO A 825 16.06 18.29 5.22
C PRO A 825 16.23 19.78 5.54
N VAL A 826 15.13 20.53 5.47
CA VAL A 826 15.10 21.95 5.89
C VAL A 826 15.18 21.97 7.41
N LYS A 827 16.34 22.29 7.97
CA LYS A 827 16.46 22.61 9.40
C LYS A 827 15.85 23.98 9.66
N ILE A 828 14.61 24.02 10.15
CA ILE A 828 14.02 25.24 10.69
C ILE A 828 14.64 25.47 12.08
N GLY A 829 15.48 26.49 12.23
CA GLY A 829 15.81 27.05 13.56
C GLY A 829 17.11 26.61 14.24
N GLN A 830 18.23 26.42 13.54
CA GLN A 830 19.56 26.47 14.16
C GLN A 830 20.43 27.55 13.50
N GLN A 831 20.91 28.52 14.30
CA GLN A 831 22.05 29.35 13.95
C GLN A 831 23.28 28.46 13.76
N ASP A 832 23.98 28.69 12.65
CA ASP A 832 25.20 27.99 12.28
C ASP A 832 26.35 28.41 13.24
N PRO A 833 27.02 27.50 13.96
CA PRO A 833 28.09 27.88 14.89
C PRO A 833 29.42 28.26 14.22
N ASP A 834 29.59 28.04 12.91
CA ASP A 834 30.91 28.14 12.26
C ASP A 834 30.95 29.10 11.04
N VAL A 835 30.42 30.31 11.20
CA VAL A 835 30.78 31.44 10.33
C VAL A 835 31.30 32.58 11.19
N GLY A 836 32.59 32.49 11.52
CA GLY A 836 33.35 33.61 12.06
C GLY A 836 33.45 34.73 11.03
N THR A 837 32.99 35.92 11.41
CA THR A 837 33.42 37.18 10.80
C THR A 837 34.04 38.03 11.90
N SER A 838 35.36 38.27 11.76
CA SER A 838 36.24 39.22 12.48
C SER A 838 36.00 39.45 13.98
#